data_AF-A0A9R0D5N7-F1
#
_entry.id   AF-A0A9R0D5N7-F1
#
_cell.length_a   1.000
_cell.length_b   1.000
_cell.length_c   1.000
_cell.angle_alpha   90.00
_cell.angle_beta   90.00
_cell.angle_gamma   90.00
#
_symmetry.space_group_name_H-M   'P 1'
#
loop_
_entity.id
_entity.type
_entity.pdbx_description
1 polymer ?
#
loop_
_entity_poly.entity_id
_entity_poly.type
_entity_poly.pdbx_seq_one_letter_code
_entity_poly.pdbx_strand_id
1 'polypeptide(L)'
;MGLVMYRLWMWCVALALAALWFAPAQAVVGGAPASPPEPDAAVVFTQRHGFSARIEGIKDDKLGYYSFFGIRYAEPPLGPQRFQRPVRRYLAGEMVANRHCYPCPQPDPYQRNRIIGHEDCLCLNVYAPKMPATEEGSPVVFFIHGGNYRTGSTASYGGQHLAQKDTILVTAQYRLGSLGYLSTGQRDAGGNLGLFDLHTAMIWIQDYIQFFGGDPKRVVVMGQGSGGSAASLMAMSPEGRSATGVAALSGAPLSPGAVRPDPAKHAEAVAERTGCPKKPAESLLKCLRQLPVEKLVQADEDINMDMVDTQRFLEEISGRSGAGARVEGEDDLRALPPLVAESPAEALNKKQKRVPLLTGVTSAETSRAVFGKFNKFLTHQLQTVKDFLKKDLIGGLQNVVNGVEGLIPLASNVQAVLPVTAYYEGLLKQATDIVDSLSEVAEATGDALFNFPAYQSVQKWSSGGDAFLYSFEHVGNLSKGWHFLPGVALAEKDDSEMVKPKKSQGPSHGDELAYIFEPLDADGKSMGDEVSSTDARVRDNFVGLIAKFAHGSDKTDANNNTLFGFANNLLPRSKDQFLKIGESLTIDKDFRFCQIGLWGNMADRLTGALCKNFLGDLLNLSQLSNFNIAQPLGGQNAGPLGLPGLLGNTGTRAPQTQTQKKPQRVTQAPFRLPFDF
;
A
#
# COMPACT_ATOMS: atom_id res chain seq x y z
N MET A 1 -36.52 74.77 -52.05
CA MET A 1 -35.21 74.21 -51.64
C MET A 1 -35.11 73.93 -50.13
N GLY A 2 -35.63 74.77 -49.23
CA GLY A 2 -35.51 74.57 -47.76
C GLY A 2 -36.24 73.35 -47.16
N LEU A 3 -37.39 72.94 -47.71
CA LEU A 3 -38.17 71.82 -47.14
C LEU A 3 -37.55 70.43 -47.34
N VAL A 4 -36.72 70.28 -48.38
CA VAL A 4 -36.07 68.99 -48.73
C VAL A 4 -34.83 68.77 -47.84
N MET A 5 -34.06 69.84 -47.57
CA MET A 5 -32.93 69.78 -46.63
C MET A 5 -33.37 69.48 -45.20
N TYR A 6 -34.51 70.01 -44.75
CA TYR A 6 -35.01 69.77 -43.40
C TYR A 6 -35.46 68.32 -43.20
N ARG A 7 -36.10 67.72 -44.22
CA ARG A 7 -36.48 66.30 -44.20
C ARG A 7 -35.26 65.38 -44.23
N LEU A 8 -34.25 65.67 -45.04
CA LEU A 8 -32.99 64.90 -45.05
C LEU A 8 -32.27 64.96 -43.70
N TRP A 9 -32.26 66.12 -43.04
CA TRP A 9 -31.65 66.26 -41.73
C TRP A 9 -32.39 65.45 -40.65
N MET A 10 -33.73 65.47 -40.64
CA MET A 10 -34.50 64.64 -39.70
C MET A 10 -34.33 63.14 -39.93
N TRP A 11 -34.18 62.69 -41.18
CA TRP A 11 -33.90 61.29 -41.50
C TRP A 11 -32.51 60.85 -41.05
N CYS A 12 -31.50 61.72 -41.19
CA CYS A 12 -30.15 61.45 -40.67
C CYS A 12 -30.13 61.38 -39.14
N VAL A 13 -30.88 62.26 -38.44
CA VAL A 13 -30.99 62.23 -36.98
C VAL A 13 -31.75 60.99 -36.51
N ALA A 14 -32.82 60.58 -37.20
CA ALA A 14 -33.57 59.37 -36.88
C ALA A 14 -32.72 58.09 -37.09
N LEU A 15 -31.92 58.04 -38.16
CA LEU A 15 -31.00 56.92 -38.42
C LEU A 15 -29.85 56.87 -37.40
N ALA A 16 -29.32 58.02 -36.97
CA ALA A 16 -28.31 58.10 -35.93
C ALA A 16 -28.85 57.65 -34.56
N LEU A 17 -30.11 57.98 -34.24
CA LEU A 17 -30.76 57.56 -33.00
C LEU A 17 -31.16 56.08 -33.02
N ALA A 18 -31.54 55.52 -34.19
CA ALA A 18 -31.82 54.09 -34.33
C ALA A 18 -30.56 53.21 -34.20
N ALA A 19 -29.40 53.72 -34.65
CA ALA A 19 -28.11 53.03 -34.48
C ALA A 19 -27.67 52.90 -33.01
N LEU A 20 -28.18 53.76 -32.11
CA LEU A 20 -27.90 53.69 -30.67
C LEU A 20 -28.73 52.60 -29.94
N TRP A 21 -29.76 52.03 -30.57
CA TRP A 21 -30.59 50.96 -29.98
C TRP A 21 -30.18 49.54 -30.38
N PHE A 22 -29.34 49.39 -31.42
CA PHE A 22 -28.85 48.09 -31.89
C PHE A 22 -27.36 47.85 -31.61
N ALA A 23 -26.72 48.68 -30.79
CA ALA A 23 -25.40 48.34 -30.25
C ALA A 23 -25.57 47.14 -29.30
N PRO A 24 -24.89 46.00 -29.52
CA PRO A 24 -24.88 44.93 -28.55
C PRO A 24 -24.33 45.51 -27.25
N ALA A 25 -25.15 45.49 -26.19
CA ALA A 25 -24.67 45.76 -24.86
C ALA A 25 -23.65 44.66 -24.52
N GLN A 26 -22.38 44.92 -24.79
CA GLN A 26 -21.31 44.24 -24.08
C GLN A 26 -21.58 44.58 -22.63
N ALA A 27 -22.10 43.62 -21.87
CA ALA A 27 -21.98 43.63 -20.43
C ALA A 27 -20.48 43.59 -20.13
N VAL A 28 -19.84 44.76 -20.13
CA VAL A 28 -18.54 44.95 -19.53
C VAL A 28 -18.79 44.74 -18.05
N VAL A 29 -18.52 43.53 -17.57
CA VAL A 29 -18.41 43.24 -16.15
C VAL A 29 -17.12 43.90 -15.69
N GLY A 30 -17.13 45.24 -15.65
CA GLY A 30 -16.02 46.10 -15.25
C GLY A 30 -15.94 46.16 -13.74
N GLY A 31 -15.67 45.01 -13.11
CA GLY A 31 -14.90 45.04 -11.87
C GLY A 31 -13.48 45.51 -12.22
N ALA A 32 -12.84 46.26 -11.32
CA ALA A 32 -11.39 46.42 -11.44
C ALA A 32 -10.77 45.02 -11.60
N PRO A 33 -9.77 44.83 -12.48
CA PRO A 33 -9.05 43.56 -12.54
C PRO A 33 -8.62 43.23 -11.11
N ALA A 34 -8.99 42.03 -10.64
CA ALA A 34 -8.60 41.59 -9.32
C ALA A 34 -7.08 41.79 -9.21
N SER A 35 -6.63 42.39 -8.10
CA SER A 35 -5.20 42.53 -7.85
C SER A 35 -4.54 41.18 -8.11
N PRO A 36 -3.42 41.14 -8.87
CA PRO A 36 -2.71 39.89 -9.05
C PRO A 36 -2.46 39.30 -7.66
N PRO A 37 -2.71 37.98 -7.47
CA PRO A 37 -2.42 37.35 -6.19
C PRO A 37 -0.97 37.65 -5.82
N GLU A 38 -0.70 37.84 -4.53
CA GLU A 38 0.68 38.02 -4.08
C GLU A 38 1.53 36.88 -4.65
N PRO A 39 2.76 37.14 -5.12
CA PRO A 39 3.60 36.14 -5.76
C PRO A 39 3.76 34.83 -4.96
N ASP A 40 3.62 34.90 -3.64
CA ASP A 40 3.71 33.78 -2.71
C ASP A 40 2.37 33.36 -2.08
N ALA A 41 1.24 33.81 -2.64
CA ALA A 41 -0.07 33.37 -2.15
C ALA A 41 -0.25 31.87 -2.41
N ALA A 42 -0.87 31.15 -1.45
CA ALA A 42 -1.21 29.74 -1.60
C ALA A 42 -2.42 29.55 -2.56
N VAL A 43 -2.32 30.06 -3.79
CA VAL A 43 -3.40 30.05 -4.78
C VAL A 43 -2.92 29.37 -6.06
N VAL A 44 -3.59 28.28 -6.43
CA VAL A 44 -3.30 27.52 -7.65
C VAL A 44 -4.39 27.78 -8.67
N PHE A 45 -3.99 28.11 -9.90
CA PHE A 45 -4.87 28.16 -11.06
C PHE A 45 -4.60 26.93 -11.93
N THR A 46 -5.65 26.17 -12.21
CA THR A 46 -5.56 25.00 -13.10
C THR A 46 -6.36 25.24 -14.37
N GLN A 47 -5.87 24.72 -15.49
CA GLN A 47 -6.63 24.63 -16.74
C GLN A 47 -6.34 23.29 -17.40
N ARG A 48 -7.32 22.38 -17.37
CA ARG A 48 -7.17 21.00 -17.87
C ARG A 48 -8.53 20.45 -18.29
N HIS A 49 -8.55 19.64 -19.35
CA HIS A 49 -9.78 19.01 -19.86
C HIS A 49 -10.94 19.97 -20.17
N GLY A 50 -10.63 21.23 -20.52
CA GLY A 50 -11.65 22.26 -20.79
C GLY A 50 -12.24 22.93 -19.54
N PHE A 51 -11.75 22.59 -18.35
CA PHE A 51 -12.17 23.21 -17.08
C PHE A 51 -11.04 24.09 -16.53
N SER A 52 -11.45 25.16 -15.84
CA SER A 52 -10.54 26.04 -15.10
C SER A 52 -10.96 26.11 -13.63
N ALA A 53 -9.98 26.08 -12.73
CA ALA A 53 -10.23 26.23 -11.29
C ALA A 53 -9.24 27.18 -10.63
N ARG A 54 -9.72 27.91 -9.61
CA ARG A 54 -8.91 28.66 -8.64
C ARG A 54 -9.01 27.95 -7.30
N ILE A 55 -7.89 27.49 -6.76
CA ILE A 55 -7.81 26.69 -5.54
C ILE A 55 -6.99 27.46 -4.52
N GLU A 56 -7.58 27.74 -3.37
CA GLU A 56 -6.95 28.48 -2.27
C GLU A 56 -6.58 27.54 -1.13
N GLY A 57 -5.29 27.44 -0.82
CA GLY A 57 -4.72 26.62 0.23
C GLY A 57 -4.18 27.44 1.40
N ILE A 58 -3.21 26.86 2.11
CA ILE A 58 -2.55 27.45 3.28
C ILE A 58 -1.06 27.52 3.01
N LYS A 59 -0.42 28.65 3.35
CA LYS A 59 1.04 28.76 3.44
C LYS A 59 1.45 28.67 4.91
N ASP A 60 2.43 27.83 5.20
CA ASP A 60 3.10 27.82 6.51
C ASP A 60 4.25 28.83 6.47
N ASP A 61 4.08 29.98 7.13
CA ASP A 61 5.09 31.05 7.10
C ASP A 61 6.38 30.70 7.86
N LYS A 62 6.34 29.70 8.76
CA LYS A 62 7.49 29.30 9.56
C LYS A 62 8.40 28.35 8.79
N LEU A 63 7.81 27.39 8.09
CA LEU A 63 8.53 26.34 7.38
C LEU A 63 8.56 26.56 5.85
N GLY A 64 7.77 27.49 5.33
CA GLY A 64 7.81 27.94 3.94
C GLY A 64 7.16 27.00 2.92
N TYR A 65 6.35 26.03 3.36
CA TYR A 65 5.64 25.09 2.48
C TYR A 65 4.15 25.47 2.33
N TYR A 66 3.51 24.88 1.33
CA TYR A 66 2.12 25.10 0.96
C TYR A 66 1.31 23.82 1.15
N SER A 67 0.06 23.96 1.58
CA SER A 67 -0.86 22.85 1.79
C SER A 67 -2.21 23.11 1.15
N PHE A 68 -2.74 22.08 0.50
CA PHE A 68 -4.08 22.09 -0.09
C PHE A 68 -4.81 20.84 0.35
N PHE A 69 -5.83 21.02 1.18
CA PHE A 69 -6.56 19.93 1.82
C PHE A 69 -7.93 19.71 1.19
N GLY A 70 -8.35 18.44 1.15
CA GLY A 70 -9.71 18.06 0.79
C GLY A 70 -10.08 18.24 -0.68
N ILE A 71 -9.12 18.18 -1.60
CA ILE A 71 -9.38 18.27 -3.04
C ILE A 71 -10.00 16.96 -3.53
N ARG A 72 -11.18 17.02 -4.13
CA ARG A 72 -11.90 15.84 -4.63
C ARG A 72 -11.28 15.36 -5.94
N TYR A 73 -10.86 14.09 -5.98
CA TYR A 73 -10.37 13.44 -7.20
C TYR A 73 -11.45 12.60 -7.89
N ALA A 74 -12.54 12.28 -7.18
CA ALA A 74 -13.67 11.52 -7.69
C ALA A 74 -15.00 12.09 -7.18
N GLU A 75 -16.08 11.71 -7.86
CA GLU A 75 -17.44 11.98 -7.40
C GLU A 75 -17.78 11.18 -6.12
N PRO A 76 -18.63 11.72 -5.23
CA PRO A 76 -19.05 11.01 -4.04
C PRO A 76 -19.69 9.64 -4.38
N PRO A 77 -19.22 8.52 -3.80
CA PRO A 77 -19.71 7.17 -4.11
C PRO A 77 -21.04 6.85 -3.39
N LEU A 78 -22.00 7.76 -3.47
CA LEU A 78 -23.28 7.72 -2.75
C LEU A 78 -24.37 7.00 -3.55
N GLY A 79 -25.35 6.41 -2.83
CA GLY A 79 -26.55 5.84 -3.42
C GLY A 79 -26.24 4.79 -4.50
N PRO A 80 -26.69 4.99 -5.77
CA PRO A 80 -26.38 4.07 -6.86
C PRO A 80 -24.87 3.88 -7.15
N GLN A 81 -24.03 4.87 -6.80
CA GLN A 81 -22.58 4.80 -6.97
C GLN A 81 -21.90 3.98 -5.86
N ARG A 82 -22.62 3.63 -4.78
CA ARG A 82 -22.10 2.70 -3.78
C ARG A 82 -21.86 1.34 -4.43
N PHE A 83 -20.70 0.74 -4.14
CA PHE A 83 -20.20 -0.47 -4.78
C PHE A 83 -19.97 -0.36 -6.30
N GLN A 84 -19.72 0.84 -6.82
CA GLN A 84 -19.30 1.06 -8.22
C GLN A 84 -17.87 1.59 -8.29
N ARG A 85 -17.22 1.42 -9.44
CA ARG A 85 -15.92 2.06 -9.71
C ARG A 85 -16.07 3.60 -9.58
N PRO A 86 -15.06 4.29 -9.06
CA PRO A 86 -15.11 5.74 -8.88
C PRO A 86 -15.27 6.45 -10.22
N VAL A 87 -16.04 7.55 -10.22
CA VAL A 87 -16.18 8.45 -11.36
C VAL A 87 -15.24 9.62 -11.16
N ARG A 88 -14.39 9.92 -12.15
CA ARG A 88 -13.44 11.03 -12.07
C ARG A 88 -14.15 12.36 -11.86
N ARG A 89 -13.56 13.22 -11.03
CA ARG A 89 -14.00 14.61 -10.87
C ARG A 89 -12.94 15.56 -11.39
N TYR A 90 -13.35 16.47 -12.29
CA TYR A 90 -12.47 17.50 -12.82
C TYR A 90 -12.51 18.75 -11.93
N LEU A 91 -11.37 19.43 -11.80
CA LEU A 91 -11.27 20.68 -11.05
C LEU A 91 -11.92 21.81 -11.84
N ALA A 92 -12.91 22.48 -11.25
CA ALA A 92 -13.61 23.60 -11.87
C ALA A 92 -14.08 24.62 -10.81
N GLY A 93 -14.09 25.90 -11.18
CA GLY A 93 -14.60 26.99 -10.35
C GLY A 93 -13.68 27.39 -9.20
N GLU A 94 -14.24 28.01 -8.17
CA GLU A 94 -13.50 28.44 -6.99
C GLU A 94 -13.57 27.38 -5.88
N MET A 95 -12.43 27.05 -5.29
CA MET A 95 -12.30 26.02 -4.26
C MET A 95 -11.45 26.53 -3.11
N VAL A 96 -11.92 26.32 -1.88
CA VAL A 96 -11.14 26.57 -0.66
C VAL A 96 -10.67 25.22 -0.11
N ALA A 97 -9.37 24.97 -0.22
CA ALA A 97 -8.70 23.72 0.12
C ALA A 97 -7.90 23.87 1.43
N ASN A 98 -8.58 24.27 2.51
CA ASN A 98 -7.96 24.54 3.82
C ASN A 98 -8.47 23.62 4.95
N ARG A 99 -9.25 22.58 4.61
CA ARG A 99 -9.78 21.59 5.55
C ARG A 99 -9.64 20.19 4.98
N HIS A 100 -9.23 19.25 5.82
CA HIS A 100 -9.24 17.84 5.47
C HIS A 100 -10.68 17.35 5.26
N CYS A 101 -10.86 16.36 4.37
CA CYS A 101 -12.13 15.65 4.32
C CYS A 101 -12.29 14.74 5.53
N TYR A 102 -13.53 14.35 5.77
CA TYR A 102 -13.83 13.24 6.64
C TYR A 102 -13.10 11.96 6.20
N PRO A 103 -12.68 11.11 7.16
CA PRO A 103 -12.27 9.75 6.84
C PRO A 103 -13.41 8.98 6.18
N CYS A 104 -13.06 7.97 5.38
CA CYS A 104 -14.05 7.02 4.90
C CYS A 104 -14.66 6.24 6.08
N PRO A 105 -15.90 5.73 5.95
CA PRO A 105 -16.62 5.11 7.05
C PRO A 105 -15.85 3.91 7.63
N GLN A 106 -15.67 3.92 8.95
CA GLN A 106 -14.85 2.92 9.66
C GLN A 106 -15.22 2.87 11.16
N PRO A 107 -14.87 1.79 11.89
CA PRO A 107 -15.02 1.75 13.33
C PRO A 107 -14.20 2.87 14.01
N ASP A 108 -14.74 3.47 15.06
CA ASP A 108 -14.00 4.39 15.93
C ASP A 108 -12.96 3.58 16.72
N PRO A 109 -11.65 3.87 16.58
CA PRO A 109 -10.61 3.09 17.23
C PRO A 109 -10.59 3.28 18.76
N TYR A 110 -11.25 4.32 19.29
CA TYR A 110 -11.25 4.64 20.72
C TYR A 110 -12.60 4.34 21.39
N GLN A 111 -13.68 4.21 20.62
CA GLN A 111 -15.02 3.97 21.14
C GLN A 111 -15.65 2.75 20.47
N ARG A 112 -15.71 1.65 21.20
CA ARG A 112 -16.33 0.41 20.72
C ARG A 112 -17.77 0.64 20.27
N ASN A 113 -18.16 0.02 19.16
CA ASN A 113 -19.50 0.12 18.54
C ASN A 113 -19.88 1.52 18.06
N ARG A 114 -18.93 2.46 18.01
CA ARG A 114 -19.13 3.74 17.33
C ARG A 114 -18.52 3.67 15.94
N ILE A 115 -19.23 4.21 14.96
CA ILE A 115 -18.75 4.37 13.59
C ILE A 115 -18.45 5.84 13.35
N ILE A 116 -17.35 6.12 12.67
CA ILE A 116 -16.92 7.47 12.25
C ILE A 116 -16.75 7.54 10.74
N GLY A 117 -16.60 8.76 10.23
CA GLY A 117 -16.37 9.02 8.81
C GLY A 117 -17.66 9.23 8.02
N HIS A 118 -17.49 9.44 6.72
CA HIS A 118 -18.59 9.75 5.81
C HIS A 118 -18.32 9.12 4.44
N GLU A 119 -19.33 8.61 3.74
CA GLU A 119 -19.14 7.94 2.43
C GLU A 119 -18.62 8.88 1.35
N ASP A 120 -18.96 10.17 1.48
CA ASP A 120 -18.35 11.22 0.69
C ASP A 120 -16.93 11.54 1.19
N CYS A 121 -15.98 10.65 0.91
CA CYS A 121 -14.61 10.71 1.40
C CYS A 121 -13.53 10.73 0.30
N LEU A 122 -13.89 10.63 -0.99
CA LEU A 122 -12.90 10.48 -2.09
C LEU A 122 -12.18 11.81 -2.43
N CYS A 123 -11.21 12.13 -1.60
CA CYS A 123 -10.39 13.32 -1.76
C CYS A 123 -8.93 13.09 -1.38
N LEU A 124 -8.09 14.06 -1.73
CA LEU A 124 -6.67 14.06 -1.47
C LEU A 124 -6.19 15.40 -0.91
N ASN A 125 -5.00 15.35 -0.34
CA ASN A 125 -4.27 16.50 0.16
C ASN A 125 -2.95 16.63 -0.60
N VAL A 126 -2.47 17.84 -0.79
CA VAL A 126 -1.16 18.14 -1.39
C VAL A 126 -0.35 19.00 -0.44
N TYR A 127 0.86 18.56 -0.11
CA TYR A 127 1.88 19.37 0.55
C TYR A 127 2.97 19.69 -0.47
N ALA A 128 3.14 20.96 -0.80
CA ALA A 128 4.07 21.43 -1.81
C ALA A 128 5.20 22.27 -1.20
N PRO A 129 6.47 22.03 -1.57
CA PRO A 129 7.61 22.78 -1.03
C PRO A 129 7.64 24.24 -1.51
N LYS A 130 7.16 24.48 -2.74
CA LYS A 130 7.13 25.77 -3.40
C LYS A 130 5.98 25.83 -4.39
N MET A 131 5.47 27.03 -4.69
CA MET A 131 4.51 27.24 -5.76
C MET A 131 5.18 27.04 -7.14
N PRO A 132 4.42 26.73 -8.20
CA PRO A 132 4.99 26.51 -9.53
C PRO A 132 5.84 27.71 -9.99
N ALA A 133 7.07 27.42 -10.43
CA ALA A 133 7.98 28.38 -11.06
C ALA A 133 8.34 27.90 -12.49
N THR A 134 9.14 28.66 -13.23
CA THR A 134 9.61 28.28 -14.58
C THR A 134 10.59 27.10 -14.61
N GLU A 135 10.88 26.48 -13.46
CA GLU A 135 11.80 25.35 -13.29
C GLU A 135 11.10 23.98 -13.45
N GLU A 136 11.90 22.91 -13.48
CA GLU A 136 11.42 21.53 -13.37
C GLU A 136 10.67 21.33 -12.04
N GLY A 137 9.47 20.74 -12.08
CA GLY A 137 8.65 20.49 -10.87
C GLY A 137 9.29 19.47 -9.93
N SER A 138 8.98 19.55 -8.62
CA SER A 138 9.52 18.65 -7.59
C SER A 138 8.96 17.22 -7.74
N PRO A 139 9.72 16.16 -7.39
CA PRO A 139 9.18 14.81 -7.42
C PRO A 139 8.02 14.65 -6.42
N VAL A 140 7.16 13.69 -6.71
CA VAL A 140 5.91 13.46 -5.98
C VAL A 140 5.98 12.10 -5.27
N VAL A 141 5.76 12.11 -3.97
CA VAL A 141 5.45 10.92 -3.18
C VAL A 141 3.94 10.84 -3.00
N PHE A 142 3.30 9.88 -3.67
CA PHE A 142 1.91 9.56 -3.46
C PHE A 142 1.78 8.52 -2.34
N PHE A 143 1.34 8.96 -1.16
CA PHE A 143 1.24 8.12 0.02
C PHE A 143 -0.14 7.50 0.21
N ILE A 144 -0.15 6.19 0.49
CA ILE A 144 -1.30 5.35 0.77
C ILE A 144 -1.23 4.91 2.23
N HIS A 145 -2.20 5.35 3.03
CA HIS A 145 -2.23 5.00 4.45
C HIS A 145 -2.50 3.50 4.67
N GLY A 146 -1.99 2.98 5.78
CA GLY A 146 -2.24 1.62 6.27
C GLY A 146 -3.62 1.47 6.93
N GLY A 147 -3.77 0.46 7.79
CA GLY A 147 -5.02 0.19 8.52
C GLY A 147 -5.78 -1.06 8.07
N ASN A 148 -5.09 -2.05 7.49
CA ASN A 148 -5.66 -3.33 7.05
C ASN A 148 -6.82 -3.19 6.04
N TYR A 149 -6.84 -2.09 5.27
CA TYR A 149 -7.95 -1.69 4.40
C TYR A 149 -9.28 -1.41 5.12
N ARG A 150 -9.27 -1.29 6.46
CA ARG A 150 -10.46 -1.16 7.31
C ARG A 150 -10.53 0.18 8.03
N THR A 151 -9.39 0.72 8.43
CA THR A 151 -9.27 2.00 9.13
C THR A 151 -8.21 2.87 8.48
N GLY A 152 -8.13 4.13 8.91
CA GLY A 152 -7.12 5.10 8.50
C GLY A 152 -7.70 6.41 7.99
N SER A 153 -6.87 7.45 8.01
CA SER A 153 -7.23 8.79 7.53
C SER A 153 -5.99 9.54 7.06
N THR A 154 -6.09 10.23 5.92
CA THR A 154 -5.04 11.13 5.45
C THR A 154 -4.78 12.33 6.36
N ALA A 155 -5.76 12.70 7.20
CA ALA A 155 -5.62 13.82 8.14
C ALA A 155 -4.51 13.59 9.16
N SER A 156 -4.16 12.34 9.47
CA SER A 156 -3.14 11.99 10.48
C SER A 156 -1.70 12.21 10.02
N TYR A 157 -1.47 12.52 8.74
CA TYR A 157 -0.15 12.53 8.12
C TYR A 157 0.26 13.94 7.68
N GLY A 158 1.01 14.64 8.53
CA GLY A 158 1.63 15.93 8.22
C GLY A 158 2.84 15.79 7.30
N GLY A 159 2.83 16.50 6.18
CA GLY A 159 3.80 16.35 5.09
C GLY A 159 5.02 17.26 5.13
N GLN A 160 5.18 18.07 6.17
CA GLN A 160 6.17 19.16 6.16
C GLN A 160 7.61 18.67 6.03
N HIS A 161 7.95 17.49 6.54
CA HIS A 161 9.33 17.00 6.49
C HIS A 161 9.75 16.61 5.07
N LEU A 162 8.84 16.02 4.28
CA LEU A 162 9.08 15.77 2.86
C LEU A 162 9.12 17.08 2.07
N ALA A 163 8.23 18.03 2.36
CA ALA A 163 8.24 19.35 1.72
C ALA A 163 9.58 20.08 1.98
N GLN A 164 10.15 19.99 3.19
CA GLN A 164 11.47 20.55 3.50
C GLN A 164 12.62 19.90 2.71
N LYS A 165 12.40 18.75 2.07
CA LYS A 165 13.35 18.07 1.17
C LYS A 165 12.98 18.22 -0.31
N ASP A 166 12.33 19.33 -0.67
CA ASP A 166 11.88 19.64 -2.04
C ASP A 166 11.14 18.46 -2.69
N THR A 167 10.23 17.85 -1.92
CA THR A 167 9.45 16.69 -2.36
C THR A 167 7.97 16.95 -2.06
N ILE A 168 7.12 16.81 -3.08
CA ILE A 168 5.67 16.92 -2.90
C ILE A 168 5.15 15.65 -2.24
N LEU A 169 4.30 15.81 -1.22
CA LEU A 169 3.51 14.72 -0.68
C LEU A 169 2.06 14.86 -1.14
N VAL A 170 1.51 13.80 -1.72
CA VAL A 170 0.07 13.66 -1.95
C VAL A 170 -0.46 12.54 -1.07
N THR A 171 -1.49 12.78 -0.27
CA THR A 171 -2.18 11.75 0.52
C THR A 171 -3.62 11.62 0.03
N ALA A 172 -4.11 10.40 -0.25
CA ALA A 172 -5.49 10.20 -0.70
C ALA A 172 -6.29 9.29 0.25
N GLN A 173 -7.52 9.69 0.56
CA GLN A 173 -8.51 8.82 1.17
C GLN A 173 -8.99 7.82 0.11
N TYR A 174 -9.34 6.61 0.51
CA TYR A 174 -9.91 5.58 -0.36
C TYR A 174 -10.94 4.75 0.42
N ARG A 175 -11.92 4.15 -0.28
CA ARG A 175 -12.96 3.37 0.41
C ARG A 175 -12.35 2.19 1.18
N LEU A 176 -12.86 1.98 2.38
CA LEU A 176 -12.41 0.96 3.34
C LEU A 176 -13.46 -0.14 3.54
N GLY A 177 -13.06 -1.24 4.16
CA GLY A 177 -13.91 -2.38 4.51
C GLY A 177 -14.69 -2.92 3.32
N SER A 178 -15.91 -3.37 3.57
CA SER A 178 -16.81 -3.87 2.53
C SER A 178 -17.16 -2.79 1.49
N LEU A 179 -17.19 -1.51 1.84
CA LEU A 179 -17.45 -0.42 0.87
C LEU A 179 -16.38 -0.35 -0.22
N GLY A 180 -15.11 -0.64 0.13
CA GLY A 180 -13.99 -0.63 -0.80
C GLY A 180 -13.63 -1.99 -1.39
N TYR A 181 -13.95 -3.09 -0.71
CA TYR A 181 -13.32 -4.38 -1.02
C TYR A 181 -14.26 -5.59 -1.00
N LEU A 182 -15.56 -5.42 -0.79
CA LEU A 182 -16.53 -6.53 -0.87
C LEU A 182 -16.45 -7.20 -2.25
N SER A 183 -16.33 -8.52 -2.26
CA SER A 183 -16.40 -9.28 -3.50
C SER A 183 -17.05 -10.65 -3.30
N THR A 184 -17.91 -11.04 -4.24
CA THR A 184 -18.49 -12.39 -4.26
C THR A 184 -17.71 -13.34 -5.17
N GLY A 185 -16.56 -12.91 -5.69
CA GLY A 185 -15.82 -13.61 -6.75
C GLY A 185 -16.54 -13.59 -8.11
N GLN A 186 -17.65 -12.87 -8.24
CA GLN A 186 -18.41 -12.74 -9.48
C GLN A 186 -18.26 -11.33 -10.05
N ARG A 187 -18.51 -11.22 -11.36
CA ARG A 187 -18.46 -9.97 -12.12
C ARG A 187 -19.08 -8.77 -11.39
N ASP A 188 -20.33 -8.93 -10.97
CA ASP A 188 -21.14 -7.80 -10.50
C ASP A 188 -20.67 -7.29 -9.12
N ALA A 189 -19.86 -8.08 -8.41
CA ALA A 189 -19.18 -7.72 -7.16
C ALA A 189 -17.70 -8.15 -7.22
N GLY A 190 -16.94 -7.55 -8.14
CA GLY A 190 -15.52 -7.89 -8.39
C GLY A 190 -14.50 -7.37 -7.35
N GLY A 191 -14.91 -6.61 -6.33
CA GLY A 191 -14.00 -6.06 -5.32
C GLY A 191 -13.06 -4.96 -5.83
N ASN A 192 -11.99 -4.71 -5.06
CA ASN A 192 -10.90 -3.76 -5.36
C ASN A 192 -11.32 -2.30 -5.59
N LEU A 193 -12.52 -1.87 -5.20
CA LEU A 193 -12.98 -0.50 -5.38
C LEU A 193 -12.07 0.52 -4.70
N GLY A 194 -11.53 0.21 -3.53
CA GLY A 194 -10.50 1.03 -2.87
C GLY A 194 -9.20 1.16 -3.67
N LEU A 195 -8.78 0.13 -4.41
CA LEU A 195 -7.65 0.24 -5.34
C LEU A 195 -8.00 1.08 -6.58
N PHE A 196 -9.25 0.99 -7.08
CA PHE A 196 -9.72 1.85 -8.16
C PHE A 196 -9.81 3.33 -7.74
N ASP A 197 -10.14 3.59 -6.47
CA ASP A 197 -10.10 4.93 -5.89
C ASP A 197 -8.67 5.49 -5.93
N LEU A 198 -7.69 4.71 -5.46
CA LEU A 198 -6.27 5.07 -5.50
C LEU A 198 -5.73 5.24 -6.91
N HIS A 199 -6.14 4.39 -7.87
CA HIS A 199 -5.81 4.56 -9.28
C HIS A 199 -6.40 5.86 -9.85
N THR A 200 -7.61 6.22 -9.44
CA THR A 200 -8.26 7.48 -9.85
C THR A 200 -7.54 8.70 -9.25
N ALA A 201 -7.09 8.62 -8.00
CA ALA A 201 -6.21 9.62 -7.41
C ALA A 201 -4.88 9.72 -8.16
N MET A 202 -4.29 8.60 -8.59
CA MET A 202 -3.07 8.59 -9.40
C MET A 202 -3.28 9.28 -10.76
N ILE A 203 -4.43 9.08 -11.42
CA ILE A 203 -4.78 9.81 -12.64
C ILE A 203 -4.91 11.31 -12.36
N TRP A 204 -5.54 11.70 -11.24
CA TRP A 204 -5.61 13.10 -10.83
C TRP A 204 -4.21 13.70 -10.66
N ILE A 205 -3.28 12.97 -10.02
CA ILE A 205 -1.88 13.41 -9.87
C ILE A 205 -1.25 13.65 -11.26
N GLN A 206 -1.41 12.71 -12.19
CA GLN A 206 -0.88 12.83 -13.55
C GLN A 206 -1.43 14.05 -14.30
N ASP A 207 -2.70 14.41 -14.07
CA ASP A 207 -3.35 15.52 -14.75
C ASP A 207 -3.09 16.89 -14.12
N TYR A 208 -2.93 16.95 -12.80
CA TYR A 208 -3.01 18.21 -12.06
C TYR A 208 -1.78 18.56 -11.23
N ILE A 209 -0.90 17.61 -10.85
CA ILE A 209 0.15 17.89 -9.85
C ILE A 209 1.16 18.95 -10.31
N GLN A 210 1.33 19.12 -11.62
CA GLN A 210 2.14 20.18 -12.21
C GLN A 210 1.69 21.60 -11.83
N PHE A 211 0.38 21.82 -11.62
CA PHE A 211 -0.14 23.12 -11.18
C PHE A 211 0.15 23.39 -9.70
N PHE A 212 0.58 22.38 -8.94
CA PHE A 212 1.02 22.48 -7.55
C PHE A 212 2.54 22.43 -7.42
N GLY A 213 3.28 22.57 -8.54
CA GLY A 213 4.75 22.58 -8.58
C GLY A 213 5.39 21.19 -8.69
N GLY A 214 4.61 20.14 -8.95
CA GLY A 214 5.09 18.76 -9.04
C GLY A 214 5.45 18.32 -10.45
N ASP A 215 6.26 17.26 -10.55
CA ASP A 215 6.54 16.59 -11.80
C ASP A 215 5.71 15.30 -11.93
N PRO A 216 4.69 15.26 -12.82
CA PRO A 216 3.87 14.06 -13.02
C PRO A 216 4.68 12.87 -13.58
N LYS A 217 5.90 13.10 -14.10
CA LYS A 217 6.79 12.05 -14.60
C LYS A 217 7.72 11.49 -13.52
N ARG A 218 7.69 12.02 -12.29
CA ARG A 218 8.50 11.54 -11.16
C ARG A 218 7.60 11.30 -9.95
N VAL A 219 6.81 10.24 -10.03
CA VAL A 219 5.84 9.87 -8.99
C VAL A 219 6.23 8.55 -8.34
N VAL A 220 6.71 8.58 -7.11
CA VAL A 220 6.88 7.39 -6.27
C VAL A 220 5.58 7.13 -5.54
N VAL A 221 5.08 5.89 -5.62
CA VAL A 221 3.95 5.45 -4.80
C VAL A 221 4.51 4.87 -3.52
N MET A 222 4.14 5.45 -2.38
CA MET A 222 4.57 5.04 -1.06
C MET A 222 3.38 4.54 -0.24
N GLY A 223 3.58 3.58 0.64
CA GLY A 223 2.54 3.20 1.59
C GLY A 223 3.06 2.38 2.74
N GLN A 224 2.26 2.26 3.79
CA GLN A 224 2.62 1.52 5.00
C GLN A 224 1.65 0.36 5.25
N GLY A 225 2.17 -0.81 5.65
CA GLY A 225 1.37 -2.00 5.93
C GLY A 225 0.52 -2.41 4.72
N SER A 226 -0.81 -2.45 4.89
CA SER A 226 -1.75 -2.66 3.77
C SER A 226 -1.61 -1.61 2.65
N GLY A 227 -1.25 -0.37 2.98
CA GLY A 227 -0.95 0.67 2.01
C GLY A 227 0.34 0.38 1.22
N GLY A 228 1.34 -0.24 1.84
CA GLY A 228 2.58 -0.67 1.18
C GLY A 228 2.34 -1.83 0.20
N SER A 229 1.50 -2.79 0.61
CA SER A 229 1.00 -3.83 -0.30
C SER A 229 0.18 -3.22 -1.44
N ALA A 230 -0.71 -2.26 -1.19
CA ALA A 230 -1.48 -1.57 -2.22
C ALA A 230 -0.60 -0.81 -3.22
N ALA A 231 0.41 -0.08 -2.73
CA ALA A 231 1.40 0.61 -3.56
C ALA A 231 2.10 -0.37 -4.51
N SER A 232 2.52 -1.52 -3.98
CA SER A 232 3.14 -2.60 -4.75
C SER A 232 2.18 -3.17 -5.80
N LEU A 233 0.94 -3.48 -5.42
CA LEU A 233 -0.09 -4.00 -6.34
C LEU A 233 -0.39 -3.03 -7.48
N MET A 234 -0.52 -1.74 -7.18
CA MET A 234 -0.75 -0.73 -8.22
C MET A 234 0.43 -0.65 -9.19
N ALA A 235 1.67 -0.65 -8.70
CA ALA A 235 2.85 -0.58 -9.57
C ALA A 235 3.06 -1.84 -10.43
N MET A 236 2.57 -3.00 -9.98
CA MET A 236 2.57 -4.23 -10.78
C MET A 236 1.42 -4.27 -11.81
N SER A 237 0.35 -3.50 -11.59
CA SER A 237 -0.78 -3.40 -12.52
C SER A 237 -0.39 -2.69 -13.81
N PRO A 238 -0.82 -3.18 -14.99
CA PRO A 238 -0.67 -2.44 -16.25
C PRO A 238 -1.25 -1.03 -16.20
N GLU A 239 -2.39 -0.86 -15.54
CA GLU A 239 -3.10 0.42 -15.40
C GLU A 239 -2.42 1.35 -14.38
N GLY A 240 -1.56 0.83 -13.49
CA GLY A 240 -0.84 1.61 -12.47
C GLY A 240 0.60 1.99 -12.83
N ARG A 241 1.02 1.78 -14.09
CA ARG A 241 2.40 1.99 -14.58
C ARG A 241 2.89 3.45 -14.59
N SER A 242 2.09 4.41 -14.17
CA SER A 242 2.52 5.81 -14.03
C SER A 242 3.47 6.04 -12.84
N ALA A 243 3.60 5.07 -11.94
CA ALA A 243 4.62 5.10 -10.90
C ALA A 243 6.04 5.03 -11.50
N THR A 244 6.98 5.76 -10.93
CA THR A 244 8.41 5.67 -11.25
C THR A 244 9.24 4.94 -10.20
N GLY A 245 8.62 4.62 -9.06
CA GLY A 245 9.21 3.84 -7.97
C GLY A 245 8.15 3.46 -6.94
N VAL A 246 8.47 2.49 -6.10
CA VAL A 246 7.62 2.04 -4.99
C VAL A 246 8.39 2.11 -3.69
N ALA A 247 7.83 2.75 -2.68
CA ALA A 247 8.33 2.72 -1.30
C ALA A 247 7.31 1.99 -0.40
N ALA A 248 7.56 0.73 -0.09
CA ALA A 248 6.61 -0.14 0.62
C ALA A 248 7.10 -0.42 2.06
N LEU A 249 6.56 0.32 3.02
CA LEU A 249 6.98 0.32 4.42
C LEU A 249 6.21 -0.76 5.19
N SER A 250 6.91 -1.75 5.77
CA SER A 250 6.31 -2.80 6.62
C SER A 250 5.14 -3.52 5.95
N GLY A 251 5.21 -3.66 4.62
CA GLY A 251 4.19 -4.22 3.76
C GLY A 251 4.74 -4.38 2.36
N ALA A 252 4.55 -5.55 1.75
CA ALA A 252 5.22 -5.98 0.53
C ALA A 252 4.24 -6.70 -0.41
N PRO A 253 4.60 -6.91 -1.70
CA PRO A 253 3.77 -7.65 -2.65
C PRO A 253 3.44 -9.08 -2.19
N LEU A 254 4.36 -9.75 -1.50
CA LEU A 254 4.16 -11.10 -0.96
C LEU A 254 3.74 -11.11 0.52
N SER A 255 3.36 -9.98 1.10
CA SER A 255 2.83 -9.98 2.47
C SER A 255 1.56 -10.85 2.55
N PRO A 256 1.31 -11.57 3.65
CA PRO A 256 0.20 -12.50 3.73
C PRO A 256 -1.19 -11.89 3.53
N GLY A 257 -1.36 -10.62 3.92
CA GLY A 257 -2.57 -9.82 3.73
C GLY A 257 -2.57 -8.95 2.46
N ALA A 258 -1.58 -9.05 1.58
CA ALA A 258 -1.51 -8.25 0.36
C ALA A 258 -2.73 -8.48 -0.54
N VAL A 259 -3.13 -9.75 -0.70
CA VAL A 259 -4.37 -10.17 -1.35
C VAL A 259 -5.14 -11.16 -0.47
N ARG A 260 -6.48 -11.07 -0.45
CA ARG A 260 -7.36 -11.95 0.32
C ARG A 260 -7.56 -13.27 -0.42
N PRO A 261 -7.39 -14.42 0.26
CA PRO A 261 -7.51 -15.73 -0.37
C PRO A 261 -8.97 -16.12 -0.69
N ASP A 262 -9.93 -15.71 0.16
CA ASP A 262 -11.34 -16.09 0.04
C ASP A 262 -12.27 -14.87 0.26
N PRO A 263 -12.40 -14.00 -0.75
CA PRO A 263 -13.25 -12.80 -0.63
C PRO A 263 -14.74 -13.14 -0.57
N ALA A 264 -15.17 -14.25 -1.19
CA ALA A 264 -16.58 -14.64 -1.23
C ALA A 264 -17.10 -15.03 0.15
N LYS A 265 -16.29 -15.72 0.97
CA LYS A 265 -16.65 -16.04 2.36
C LYS A 265 -16.92 -14.80 3.20
N HIS A 266 -16.13 -13.74 3.05
CA HIS A 266 -16.40 -12.46 3.73
C HIS A 266 -17.73 -11.86 3.27
N ALA A 267 -18.00 -11.86 1.96
CA ALA A 267 -19.27 -11.36 1.43
C ALA A 267 -20.49 -12.15 1.92
N GLU A 268 -20.38 -13.47 2.05
CA GLU A 268 -21.44 -14.30 2.63
C GLU A 268 -21.67 -14.01 4.12
N ALA A 269 -20.60 -13.78 4.89
CA ALA A 269 -20.71 -13.38 6.31
C ALA A 269 -21.35 -11.99 6.47
N VAL A 270 -21.00 -11.02 5.61
CA VAL A 270 -21.65 -9.70 5.57
C VAL A 270 -23.13 -9.83 5.24
N ALA A 271 -23.48 -10.67 4.26
CA ALA A 271 -24.88 -10.92 3.90
C ALA A 271 -25.67 -11.50 5.09
N GLU A 272 -25.11 -12.47 5.81
CA GLU A 272 -25.72 -13.04 7.03
C GLU A 272 -25.93 -11.98 8.12
N ARG A 273 -24.90 -11.19 8.43
CA ARG A 273 -24.96 -10.20 9.52
C ARG A 273 -25.90 -9.04 9.21
N THR A 274 -26.06 -8.71 7.94
CA THR A 274 -26.93 -7.61 7.50
C THR A 274 -28.37 -8.04 7.22
N GLY A 275 -28.61 -9.35 7.06
CA GLY A 275 -29.88 -9.92 6.61
C GLY A 275 -30.11 -9.79 5.10
N CYS A 276 -29.07 -9.53 4.32
CA CYS A 276 -29.15 -9.43 2.86
C CYS A 276 -29.07 -10.80 2.18
N PRO A 277 -29.63 -10.97 0.97
CA PRO A 277 -29.50 -12.20 0.20
C PRO A 277 -28.03 -12.47 -0.15
N LYS A 278 -27.54 -13.69 0.06
CA LYS A 278 -26.17 -14.09 -0.32
C LYS A 278 -25.95 -14.10 -1.84
N LYS A 279 -26.97 -14.52 -2.59
CA LYS A 279 -26.93 -14.73 -4.05
C LYS A 279 -28.30 -14.37 -4.67
N PRO A 280 -28.35 -13.97 -5.96
CA PRO A 280 -27.20 -13.62 -6.81
C PRO A 280 -26.51 -12.33 -6.34
N ALA A 281 -25.28 -12.07 -6.80
CA ALA A 281 -24.47 -10.92 -6.38
C ALA A 281 -25.21 -9.58 -6.55
N GLU A 282 -25.98 -9.43 -7.62
CA GLU A 282 -26.83 -8.25 -7.86
C GLU A 282 -27.84 -8.01 -6.72
N SER A 283 -28.50 -9.07 -6.22
CA SER A 283 -29.47 -8.97 -5.13
C SER A 283 -28.81 -8.61 -3.80
N LEU A 284 -27.61 -9.16 -3.55
CA LEU A 284 -26.79 -8.77 -2.41
C LEU A 284 -26.48 -7.27 -2.47
N LEU A 285 -25.88 -6.80 -3.57
CA LEU A 285 -25.49 -5.39 -3.71
C LEU A 285 -26.69 -4.44 -3.66
N LYS A 286 -27.81 -4.80 -4.28
CA LYS A 286 -29.05 -4.01 -4.22
C LYS A 286 -29.54 -3.85 -2.78
N CYS A 287 -29.51 -4.92 -1.99
CA CYS A 287 -29.86 -4.88 -0.57
C CYS A 287 -28.87 -4.01 0.22
N LEU A 288 -27.55 -4.23 0.07
CA LEU A 288 -26.52 -3.49 0.81
C LEU A 288 -26.53 -1.98 0.48
N ARG A 289 -26.88 -1.58 -0.75
CA ARG A 289 -27.05 -0.17 -1.12
C ARG A 289 -28.16 0.54 -0.34
N GLN A 290 -29.17 -0.18 0.10
CA GLN A 290 -30.31 0.39 0.83
C GLN A 290 -30.06 0.51 2.33
N LEU A 291 -28.99 -0.10 2.85
CA LEU A 291 -28.67 -0.05 4.27
C LEU A 291 -28.00 1.29 4.65
N PRO A 292 -28.22 1.77 5.88
CA PRO A 292 -27.34 2.79 6.48
C PRO A 292 -25.89 2.30 6.48
N VAL A 293 -24.95 3.22 6.26
CA VAL A 293 -23.53 2.85 6.16
C VAL A 293 -22.99 2.29 7.46
N GLU A 294 -23.48 2.79 8.59
CA GLU A 294 -23.12 2.35 9.93
C GLU A 294 -23.43 0.86 10.13
N LYS A 295 -24.55 0.38 9.57
CA LYS A 295 -24.91 -1.05 9.64
C LYS A 295 -23.93 -1.92 8.87
N LEU A 296 -23.39 -1.44 7.75
CA LEU A 296 -22.39 -2.16 6.96
C LEU A 296 -21.05 -2.21 7.68
N VAL A 297 -20.59 -1.06 8.22
CA VAL A 297 -19.33 -0.99 8.95
C VAL A 297 -19.39 -1.81 10.24
N GLN A 298 -20.53 -1.77 10.95
CA GLN A 298 -20.75 -2.61 12.14
C GLN A 298 -20.74 -4.10 11.79
N ALA A 299 -21.33 -4.51 10.66
CA ALA A 299 -21.27 -5.89 10.20
C ALA A 299 -19.83 -6.34 9.94
N ASP A 300 -19.00 -5.50 9.30
CA ASP A 300 -17.57 -5.79 9.15
C ASP A 300 -16.89 -5.95 10.51
N GLU A 301 -17.15 -5.05 11.47
CA GLU A 301 -16.55 -5.11 12.81
C GLU A 301 -16.95 -6.37 13.58
N ASP A 302 -18.23 -6.73 13.57
CA ASP A 302 -18.76 -7.93 14.21
C ASP A 302 -18.11 -9.22 13.69
N ILE A 303 -17.96 -9.34 12.36
CA ILE A 303 -17.32 -10.51 11.72
C ILE A 303 -15.88 -10.69 12.24
N ASN A 304 -15.17 -9.58 12.45
CA ASN A 304 -13.81 -9.64 12.99
C ASN A 304 -13.79 -9.96 14.49
N MET A 305 -14.83 -9.59 15.24
CA MET A 305 -14.93 -9.85 16.67
C MET A 305 -15.35 -11.29 17.04
N ASP A 306 -16.08 -12.00 16.18
CA ASP A 306 -16.62 -13.34 16.47
C ASP A 306 -15.54 -14.45 16.54
N MET A 307 -14.32 -14.21 16.07
CA MET A 307 -13.24 -15.19 16.17
C MET A 307 -12.64 -15.18 17.59
N VAL A 308 -12.51 -16.32 18.27
CA VAL A 308 -11.86 -16.39 19.60
C VAL A 308 -10.96 -17.61 19.64
N ASP A 309 -9.76 -17.49 19.04
CA ASP A 309 -8.70 -18.52 19.01
C ASP A 309 -7.42 -17.92 18.39
N THR A 310 -6.33 -18.67 18.46
CA THR A 310 -5.07 -18.59 17.70
C THR A 310 -5.27 -18.21 16.24
N GLN A 311 -6.30 -18.76 15.58
CA GLN A 311 -6.63 -18.37 14.20
C GLN A 311 -6.94 -16.87 14.08
N ARG A 312 -7.71 -16.28 15.02
CA ARG A 312 -7.95 -14.83 15.03
C ARG A 312 -6.66 -14.06 15.19
N PHE A 313 -5.86 -14.44 16.18
CA PHE A 313 -4.60 -13.79 16.46
C PHE A 313 -3.75 -13.73 15.18
N LEU A 314 -3.57 -14.87 14.50
CA LEU A 314 -2.82 -14.97 13.26
C LEU A 314 -3.46 -14.20 12.10
N GLU A 315 -4.78 -14.30 11.89
CA GLU A 315 -5.47 -13.56 10.82
C GLU A 315 -5.40 -12.05 11.00
N GLU A 316 -5.45 -11.56 12.25
CA GLU A 316 -5.41 -10.15 12.57
C GLU A 316 -3.99 -9.57 12.36
N ILE A 317 -2.96 -10.21 12.91
CA ILE A 317 -1.57 -9.71 12.79
C ILE A 317 -0.96 -9.96 11.39
N SER A 318 -1.49 -10.91 10.62
CA SER A 318 -1.07 -11.14 9.23
C SER A 318 -1.79 -10.25 8.22
N GLY A 319 -2.77 -9.45 8.68
CA GLY A 319 -3.59 -8.61 7.81
C GLY A 319 -4.54 -9.42 6.90
N ARG A 320 -4.85 -10.67 7.27
CA ARG A 320 -5.71 -11.60 6.51
C ARG A 320 -7.17 -11.63 6.95
N SER A 321 -7.51 -10.95 8.07
CA SER A 321 -8.88 -10.77 8.55
C SER A 321 -9.68 -9.71 7.79
N GLY A 322 -10.93 -10.02 7.41
CA GLY A 322 -11.89 -9.10 6.79
C GLY A 322 -11.69 -8.83 5.28
N ALA A 323 -12.33 -7.76 4.79
CA ALA A 323 -12.25 -7.35 3.40
C ALA A 323 -10.88 -6.73 3.04
N GLY A 324 -10.44 -6.90 1.79
CA GLY A 324 -9.23 -6.28 1.25
C GLY A 324 -9.02 -6.62 -0.21
N ALA A 325 -7.85 -6.26 -0.75
CA ALA A 325 -7.53 -6.48 -2.16
C ALA A 325 -7.61 -7.97 -2.54
N ARG A 326 -7.97 -8.29 -3.78
CA ARG A 326 -8.06 -9.66 -4.29
C ARG A 326 -7.68 -9.75 -5.77
N VAL A 327 -7.33 -10.95 -6.23
CA VAL A 327 -7.02 -11.23 -7.65
C VAL A 327 -8.29 -11.25 -8.49
N GLU A 328 -8.35 -10.42 -9.55
CA GLU A 328 -9.47 -10.24 -10.49
C GLU A 328 -9.63 -11.34 -11.50
N GLY A 329 -8.52 -11.96 -11.91
CA GLY A 329 -8.48 -12.70 -13.17
C GLY A 329 -8.39 -11.72 -14.36
N GLU A 330 -8.00 -12.24 -15.52
CA GLU A 330 -7.89 -11.46 -16.76
C GLU A 330 -9.27 -11.13 -17.37
N ASP A 331 -10.25 -12.02 -17.19
CA ASP A 331 -11.62 -11.86 -17.68
C ASP A 331 -12.60 -11.77 -16.50
N ASP A 332 -12.70 -10.59 -15.89
CA ASP A 332 -13.74 -10.33 -14.89
C ASP A 332 -15.16 -10.23 -15.50
N LEU A 333 -15.27 -10.44 -16.82
CA LEU A 333 -16.47 -10.40 -17.65
C LEU A 333 -17.17 -9.03 -17.71
N ARG A 334 -16.54 -7.95 -17.20
CA ARG A 334 -17.05 -6.55 -17.27
C ARG A 334 -16.58 -5.80 -18.50
N ALA A 335 -15.71 -6.40 -19.33
CA ALA A 335 -15.01 -5.71 -20.43
C ALA A 335 -14.26 -4.44 -19.98
N LEU A 336 -13.91 -4.37 -18.69
CA LEU A 336 -13.11 -3.32 -18.10
C LEU A 336 -11.80 -3.92 -17.60
N PRO A 337 -10.66 -3.22 -17.73
CA PRO A 337 -9.39 -3.77 -17.29
C PRO A 337 -9.42 -4.00 -15.76
N PRO A 338 -8.87 -5.13 -15.28
CA PRO A 338 -8.62 -5.35 -13.86
C PRO A 338 -7.41 -4.53 -13.40
N LEU A 339 -7.35 -4.21 -12.11
CA LEU A 339 -6.14 -3.69 -11.48
C LEU A 339 -5.21 -4.83 -11.05
N VAL A 340 -5.75 -5.86 -10.39
CA VAL A 340 -4.96 -7.01 -9.92
C VAL A 340 -5.33 -8.25 -10.73
N ALA A 341 -4.88 -8.31 -11.99
CA ALA A 341 -5.27 -9.36 -12.93
C ALA A 341 -4.86 -10.79 -12.49
N GLU A 342 -3.72 -10.89 -11.82
CA GLU A 342 -3.06 -12.15 -11.45
C GLU A 342 -2.52 -12.06 -10.01
N SER A 343 -2.04 -13.17 -9.46
CA SER A 343 -1.46 -13.13 -8.12
C SER A 343 -0.15 -12.33 -8.10
N PRO A 344 0.24 -11.73 -6.96
CA PRO A 344 1.54 -11.06 -6.84
C PRO A 344 2.71 -11.97 -7.22
N ALA A 345 2.63 -13.26 -6.91
CA ALA A 345 3.67 -14.22 -7.24
C ALA A 345 3.80 -14.46 -8.75
N GLU A 346 2.67 -14.61 -9.45
CA GLU A 346 2.63 -14.75 -10.91
C GLU A 346 3.20 -13.49 -11.59
N ALA A 347 2.75 -12.31 -11.17
CA ALA A 347 3.25 -11.02 -11.67
C ALA A 347 4.77 -10.86 -11.46
N LEU A 348 5.28 -11.31 -10.31
CA LEU A 348 6.71 -11.27 -10.00
C LEU A 348 7.55 -12.29 -10.79
N ASN A 349 6.95 -13.39 -11.26
CA ASN A 349 7.64 -14.38 -12.08
C ASN A 349 7.68 -13.99 -13.57
N LYS A 350 6.82 -13.06 -14.02
CA LYS A 350 6.84 -12.55 -15.40
C LYS A 350 8.12 -11.77 -15.70
N LYS A 351 8.67 -11.92 -16.90
CA LYS A 351 9.80 -11.14 -17.41
C LYS A 351 9.32 -9.75 -17.86
N GLN A 352 9.11 -8.85 -16.92
CA GLN A 352 8.70 -7.47 -17.18
C GLN A 352 9.65 -6.50 -16.51
N LYS A 353 9.90 -5.36 -17.16
CA LYS A 353 10.63 -4.25 -16.53
C LYS A 353 9.77 -3.71 -15.39
N ARG A 354 10.37 -3.57 -14.21
CA ARG A 354 9.75 -3.03 -13.01
C ARG A 354 10.41 -1.71 -12.64
N VAL A 355 9.63 -0.87 -11.98
CA VAL A 355 10.16 0.33 -11.32
C VAL A 355 11.01 -0.07 -10.12
N PRO A 356 11.94 0.78 -9.66
CA PRO A 356 12.67 0.53 -8.42
C PRO A 356 11.73 0.30 -7.23
N LEU A 357 12.09 -0.63 -6.35
CA LEU A 357 11.40 -0.92 -5.09
C LEU A 357 12.31 -0.61 -3.91
N LEU A 358 11.87 0.23 -2.99
CA LEU A 358 12.40 0.33 -1.63
C LEU A 358 11.37 -0.28 -0.69
N THR A 359 11.70 -1.38 -0.03
CA THR A 359 10.81 -2.01 0.95
C THR A 359 11.58 -2.38 2.20
N GLY A 360 10.89 -2.53 3.32
CA GLY A 360 11.53 -2.86 4.57
C GLY A 360 10.54 -3.14 5.66
N VAL A 361 11.09 -3.36 6.84
CA VAL A 361 10.37 -3.75 8.05
C VAL A 361 10.88 -2.92 9.23
N THR A 362 10.11 -2.86 10.30
CA THR A 362 10.66 -2.52 11.61
C THR A 362 11.31 -3.76 12.24
N SER A 363 12.32 -3.61 13.09
CA SER A 363 13.01 -4.80 13.62
C SER A 363 12.16 -5.64 14.59
N ALA A 364 11.02 -5.15 15.05
CA ALA A 364 10.06 -5.91 15.85
C ALA A 364 8.58 -5.62 15.56
N GLU A 365 8.21 -5.76 14.29
CA GLU A 365 6.86 -5.58 13.73
C GLU A 365 5.72 -5.99 14.67
N THR A 366 5.75 -7.21 15.22
CA THR A 366 4.63 -7.79 15.96
C THR A 366 4.71 -7.62 17.48
N SER A 367 5.79 -7.03 18.01
CA SER A 367 6.03 -6.96 19.45
C SER A 367 4.88 -6.28 20.19
N ARG A 368 4.39 -5.14 19.69
CA ARG A 368 3.26 -4.43 20.33
C ARG A 368 1.95 -5.21 20.33
N ALA A 369 1.67 -6.02 19.31
CA ALA A 369 0.50 -6.91 19.32
C ALA A 369 0.64 -8.02 20.38
N VAL A 370 1.82 -8.64 20.46
CA VAL A 370 2.12 -9.75 21.36
C VAL A 370 2.12 -9.29 22.82
N PHE A 371 2.77 -8.17 23.13
CA PHE A 371 2.86 -7.64 24.48
C PHE A 371 1.67 -6.77 24.89
N GLY A 372 0.89 -6.28 23.93
CA GLY A 372 -0.35 -5.51 24.16
C GLY A 372 -1.59 -6.39 24.08
N LYS A 373 -2.42 -6.17 23.03
CA LYS A 373 -3.76 -6.75 22.87
C LYS A 373 -3.84 -8.26 23.11
N PHE A 374 -2.83 -9.02 22.67
CA PHE A 374 -2.85 -10.48 22.74
C PHE A 374 -2.08 -11.08 23.92
N ASN A 375 -1.48 -10.27 24.78
CA ASN A 375 -0.61 -10.74 25.85
C ASN A 375 -1.29 -11.75 26.78
N LYS A 376 -2.48 -11.41 27.29
CA LYS A 376 -3.25 -12.30 28.20
C LYS A 376 -3.60 -13.63 27.53
N PHE A 377 -4.01 -13.57 26.26
CA PHE A 377 -4.34 -14.75 25.48
C PHE A 377 -3.10 -15.63 25.29
N LEU A 378 -2.01 -15.07 24.77
CA LEU A 378 -0.77 -15.80 24.49
C LEU A 378 -0.14 -16.37 25.76
N THR A 379 -0.11 -15.60 26.85
CA THR A 379 0.38 -16.07 28.15
C THR A 379 -0.42 -17.27 28.63
N HIS A 380 -1.77 -17.18 28.58
CA HIS A 380 -2.63 -18.28 28.97
C HIS A 380 -2.40 -19.52 28.10
N GLN A 381 -2.34 -19.36 26.77
CA GLN A 381 -2.13 -20.47 25.85
C GLN A 381 -0.78 -21.16 26.07
N LEU A 382 0.31 -20.39 26.20
CA LEU A 382 1.65 -20.91 26.46
C LEU A 382 1.74 -21.71 27.77
N GLN A 383 0.97 -21.33 28.78
CA GLN A 383 0.99 -21.99 30.10
C GLN A 383 0.04 -23.19 30.20
N THR A 384 -1.07 -23.19 29.46
CA THR A 384 -2.17 -24.15 29.68
C THR A 384 -2.38 -25.14 28.54
N VAL A 385 -1.98 -24.80 27.32
CA VAL A 385 -2.20 -25.64 26.14
C VAL A 385 -0.93 -26.37 25.76
N LYS A 386 -0.97 -27.70 25.89
CA LYS A 386 0.15 -28.58 25.52
C LYS A 386 0.41 -28.48 24.03
N ASP A 387 1.68 -28.34 23.65
CA ASP A 387 2.15 -28.20 22.27
C ASP A 387 1.63 -26.94 21.53
N PHE A 388 1.06 -25.95 22.23
CA PHE A 388 0.52 -24.71 21.63
C PHE A 388 1.50 -24.06 20.65
N LEU A 389 2.76 -23.88 21.09
CA LEU A 389 3.80 -23.32 20.23
C LEU A 389 3.93 -24.12 18.93
N LYS A 390 4.07 -25.43 19.05
CA LYS A 390 4.42 -26.30 17.93
C LYS A 390 3.28 -26.43 16.93
N LYS A 391 2.09 -26.76 17.42
CA LYS A 391 0.96 -27.11 16.56
C LYS A 391 0.15 -25.89 16.17
N ASP A 392 -0.22 -25.06 17.14
CA ASP A 392 -1.19 -24.00 16.93
C ASP A 392 -0.51 -22.73 16.42
N LEU A 393 0.57 -22.29 17.08
CA LEU A 393 1.29 -21.08 16.69
C LEU A 393 2.18 -21.29 15.46
N ILE A 394 3.23 -22.11 15.55
CA ILE A 394 4.17 -22.33 14.44
C ILE A 394 3.49 -23.07 13.29
N GLY A 395 2.67 -24.08 13.56
CA GLY A 395 1.88 -24.75 12.53
C GLY A 395 0.91 -23.80 11.83
N GLY A 396 0.23 -22.93 12.59
CA GLY A 396 -0.60 -21.86 12.04
C GLY A 396 0.18 -20.88 11.16
N LEU A 397 1.35 -20.43 11.62
CA LEU A 397 2.24 -19.56 10.83
C LEU A 397 2.71 -20.23 9.55
N GLN A 398 3.08 -21.51 9.59
CA GLN A 398 3.42 -22.29 8.41
C GLN A 398 2.25 -22.38 7.43
N ASN A 399 1.01 -22.55 7.92
CA ASN A 399 -0.18 -22.53 7.07
C ASN A 399 -0.39 -21.15 6.42
N VAL A 400 -0.14 -20.06 7.14
CA VAL A 400 -0.18 -18.71 6.58
C VAL A 400 0.86 -18.56 5.47
N VAL A 401 2.13 -18.88 5.74
CA VAL A 401 3.24 -18.76 4.76
C VAL A 401 2.99 -19.65 3.53
N ASN A 402 2.61 -20.91 3.73
CA ASN A 402 2.28 -21.83 2.64
C ASN A 402 1.05 -21.39 1.84
N GLY A 403 0.14 -20.65 2.47
CA GLY A 403 -1.05 -20.08 1.85
C GLY A 403 -0.79 -18.79 1.07
N VAL A 404 0.45 -18.29 1.04
CA VAL A 404 0.87 -17.18 0.18
C VAL A 404 1.62 -17.74 -1.02
N GLU A 405 1.04 -17.56 -2.20
CA GLU A 405 1.71 -17.97 -3.42
C GLU A 405 3.08 -17.28 -3.55
N GLY A 406 4.09 -18.01 -4.01
CA GLY A 406 5.45 -17.48 -4.15
C GLY A 406 6.27 -17.46 -2.86
N LEU A 407 5.67 -17.68 -1.69
CA LEU A 407 6.37 -17.96 -0.43
C LEU A 407 6.44 -19.45 -0.09
N ILE A 408 5.87 -20.31 -0.94
CA ILE A 408 5.91 -21.77 -0.77
C ILE A 408 7.37 -22.20 -0.55
N PRO A 409 7.71 -22.76 0.64
CA PRO A 409 9.05 -23.25 0.92
C PRO A 409 9.41 -24.32 -0.11
N LEU A 410 10.64 -24.33 -0.61
CA LEU A 410 11.10 -25.32 -1.58
C LEU A 410 10.93 -26.74 -1.00
N ALA A 411 9.80 -27.37 -1.33
CA ALA A 411 9.46 -28.72 -0.95
C ALA A 411 9.17 -29.49 -2.24
N SER A 412 10.19 -30.15 -2.76
CA SER A 412 9.97 -31.33 -3.60
C SER A 412 11.23 -32.21 -3.67
N ASN A 413 12.43 -31.61 -3.57
CA ASN A 413 13.68 -32.38 -3.79
C ASN A 413 14.72 -32.28 -2.67
N VAL A 414 14.52 -31.44 -1.65
CA VAL A 414 15.44 -31.31 -0.51
C VAL A 414 14.68 -31.71 0.75
N GLN A 415 15.11 -32.80 1.40
CA GLN A 415 14.59 -33.21 2.71
C GLN A 415 14.76 -32.02 3.67
N ALA A 416 13.70 -31.65 4.40
CA ALA A 416 13.72 -30.48 5.29
C ALA A 416 14.97 -30.51 6.17
N VAL A 417 15.89 -29.56 5.96
CA VAL A 417 17.23 -29.59 6.56
C VAL A 417 17.15 -29.41 8.08
N LEU A 418 16.19 -28.60 8.55
CA LEU A 418 15.80 -28.48 9.95
C LEU A 418 14.32 -28.05 10.06
N PRO A 419 13.48 -28.71 10.88
CA PRO A 419 12.11 -28.24 11.10
C PRO A 419 12.08 -26.88 11.83
N VAL A 420 11.43 -25.87 11.25
CA VAL A 420 11.19 -24.54 11.88
C VAL A 420 10.66 -24.67 13.31
N THR A 421 9.79 -25.65 13.53
CA THR A 421 9.24 -25.99 14.84
C THR A 421 10.32 -26.34 15.87
N ALA A 422 11.32 -27.15 15.49
CA ALA A 422 12.38 -27.59 16.41
C ALA A 422 13.25 -26.40 16.85
N TYR A 423 13.45 -25.43 15.96
CA TYR A 423 14.19 -24.21 16.25
C TYR A 423 13.51 -23.37 17.34
N TYR A 424 12.23 -23.01 17.18
CA TYR A 424 11.51 -22.21 18.17
C TYR A 424 11.22 -23.00 19.47
N GLU A 425 11.05 -24.33 19.40
CA GLU A 425 11.01 -25.17 20.60
C GLU A 425 12.34 -25.14 21.37
N GLY A 426 13.47 -25.08 20.67
CA GLY A 426 14.79 -24.93 21.28
C GLY A 426 14.94 -23.59 22.01
N LEU A 427 14.54 -22.49 21.36
CA LEU A 427 14.60 -21.15 21.95
C LEU A 427 13.70 -21.02 23.18
N LEU A 428 12.46 -21.52 23.11
CA LEU A 428 11.56 -21.49 24.28
C LEU A 428 12.02 -22.37 25.44
N LYS A 429 12.79 -23.43 25.21
CA LYS A 429 13.40 -24.20 26.32
C LYS A 429 14.49 -23.41 27.05
N GLN A 430 15.08 -22.41 26.40
CA GLN A 430 16.06 -21.52 27.01
C GLN A 430 15.41 -20.28 27.66
N ALA A 431 14.14 -19.99 27.35
CA ALA A 431 13.40 -18.89 27.96
C ALA A 431 13.29 -19.10 29.48
N THR A 432 13.65 -18.05 30.23
CA THR A 432 13.70 -18.13 31.71
C THR A 432 12.40 -17.69 32.38
N ASP A 433 11.61 -16.89 31.67
CA ASP A 433 10.32 -16.39 32.13
C ASP A 433 9.32 -16.25 30.97
N ILE A 434 8.13 -15.76 31.30
CA ILE A 434 7.06 -15.53 30.31
C ILE A 434 7.41 -14.40 29.33
N VAL A 435 8.26 -13.45 29.71
CA VAL A 435 8.66 -12.32 28.86
C VAL A 435 9.56 -12.80 27.75
N ASP A 436 10.55 -13.62 28.09
CA ASP A 436 11.41 -14.29 27.13
C ASP A 436 10.55 -15.13 26.18
N SER A 437 9.56 -15.87 26.71
CA SER A 437 8.66 -16.68 25.87
C SER A 437 7.82 -15.85 24.89
N LEU A 438 7.26 -14.73 25.34
CA LEU A 438 6.53 -13.80 24.47
C LEU A 438 7.46 -13.11 23.46
N SER A 439 8.72 -12.88 23.82
CA SER A 439 9.72 -12.34 22.89
C SER A 439 9.93 -13.30 21.72
N GLU A 440 10.07 -14.60 21.99
CA GLU A 440 10.19 -15.60 20.92
C GLU A 440 8.93 -15.71 20.04
N VAL A 441 7.74 -15.48 20.62
CA VAL A 441 6.50 -15.38 19.84
C VAL A 441 6.53 -14.15 18.92
N ALA A 442 6.97 -12.99 19.42
CA ALA A 442 7.13 -11.79 18.61
C ALA A 442 8.15 -12.02 17.46
N GLU A 443 9.30 -12.63 17.76
CA GLU A 443 10.31 -12.99 16.75
C GLU A 443 9.74 -13.94 15.69
N ALA A 444 9.07 -15.03 16.10
CA ALA A 444 8.49 -16.00 15.18
C ALA A 444 7.44 -15.40 14.25
N THR A 445 6.56 -14.56 14.81
CA THR A 445 5.49 -13.91 14.05
C THR A 445 6.04 -12.80 13.15
N GLY A 446 7.00 -12.00 13.61
CA GLY A 446 7.69 -10.98 12.82
C GLY A 446 8.43 -11.59 11.63
N ASP A 447 9.12 -12.72 11.84
CA ASP A 447 9.81 -13.42 10.76
C ASP A 447 8.86 -13.94 9.68
N ALA A 448 7.86 -14.70 10.10
CA ALA A 448 6.96 -15.39 9.19
C ALA A 448 6.09 -14.41 8.39
N LEU A 449 5.65 -13.31 9.02
CA LEU A 449 4.60 -12.44 8.47
C LEU A 449 5.14 -11.16 7.83
N PHE A 450 6.37 -10.76 8.16
CA PHE A 450 6.97 -9.52 7.64
C PHE A 450 8.36 -9.75 7.04
N ASN A 451 9.33 -10.25 7.81
CA ASN A 451 10.73 -10.34 7.36
C ASN A 451 10.89 -11.27 6.15
N PHE A 452 10.34 -12.48 6.21
CA PHE A 452 10.42 -13.46 5.14
C PHE A 452 9.67 -13.02 3.86
N PRO A 453 8.41 -12.55 3.95
CA PRO A 453 7.73 -11.93 2.83
C PRO A 453 8.46 -10.75 2.18
N ALA A 454 9.01 -9.84 2.98
CA ALA A 454 9.74 -8.66 2.47
C ALA A 454 11.03 -9.08 1.76
N TYR A 455 11.81 -9.98 2.37
CA TYR A 455 13.02 -10.55 1.77
C TYR A 455 12.72 -11.22 0.43
N GLN A 456 11.74 -12.13 0.38
CA GLN A 456 11.36 -12.82 -0.85
C GLN A 456 10.81 -11.87 -1.92
N SER A 457 10.08 -10.82 -1.51
CA SER A 457 9.60 -9.80 -2.43
C SER A 457 10.77 -9.09 -3.12
N VAL A 458 11.81 -8.69 -2.39
CA VAL A 458 13.02 -8.08 -2.95
C VAL A 458 13.74 -9.04 -3.89
N GLN A 459 13.92 -10.31 -3.49
CA GLN A 459 14.58 -11.31 -4.33
C GLN A 459 13.86 -11.49 -5.67
N LYS A 460 12.54 -11.61 -5.66
CA LYS A 460 11.75 -11.77 -6.88
C LYS A 460 11.68 -10.49 -7.72
N TRP A 461 11.47 -9.34 -7.08
CA TRP A 461 11.38 -8.04 -7.77
C TRP A 461 12.66 -7.71 -8.53
N SER A 462 13.82 -8.02 -7.93
CA SER A 462 15.17 -7.80 -8.47
C SER A 462 15.41 -8.42 -9.86
N SER A 463 14.56 -9.36 -10.29
CA SER A 463 14.61 -9.95 -11.63
C SER A 463 14.18 -8.99 -12.75
N GLY A 464 13.45 -7.91 -12.42
CA GLY A 464 12.87 -6.99 -13.39
C GLY A 464 13.15 -5.50 -13.14
N GLY A 465 13.66 -5.13 -11.97
CA GLY A 465 14.04 -3.76 -11.62
C GLY A 465 14.81 -3.74 -10.30
N ASP A 466 15.42 -2.60 -9.97
CA ASP A 466 16.17 -2.46 -8.71
C ASP A 466 15.26 -2.68 -7.50
N ALA A 467 15.76 -3.38 -6.49
CA ALA A 467 15.00 -3.67 -5.28
C ALA A 467 15.92 -3.60 -4.05
N PHE A 468 15.49 -2.85 -3.03
CA PHE A 468 16.27 -2.58 -1.84
C PHE A 468 15.46 -2.99 -0.60
N LEU A 469 16.14 -3.67 0.33
CA LEU A 469 15.60 -4.02 1.63
C LEU A 469 16.15 -3.07 2.70
N TYR A 470 15.30 -2.57 3.59
CA TYR A 470 15.73 -1.90 4.81
C TYR A 470 15.17 -2.55 6.09
N SER A 471 15.85 -2.32 7.21
CA SER A 471 15.38 -2.59 8.57
C SER A 471 15.41 -1.28 9.35
N PHE A 472 14.27 -0.86 9.90
CA PHE A 472 14.17 0.29 10.78
C PHE A 472 14.42 -0.16 12.22
N GLU A 473 15.42 0.42 12.88
CA GLU A 473 16.00 -0.10 14.13
C GLU A 473 15.82 0.83 15.33
N HIS A 474 15.40 2.06 15.11
CA HIS A 474 15.43 3.09 16.14
C HIS A 474 14.16 3.11 17.00
N VAL A 475 14.36 3.13 18.32
CA VAL A 475 13.31 3.35 19.32
C VAL A 475 13.61 4.66 20.04
N GLY A 476 12.75 5.66 19.86
CA GLY A 476 12.87 6.94 20.54
C GLY A 476 11.53 7.50 20.99
N ASN A 477 11.47 8.79 21.29
CA ASN A 477 10.25 9.42 21.82
C ASN A 477 9.12 9.43 20.78
N LEU A 478 9.49 9.43 19.50
CA LEU A 478 8.56 9.44 18.38
C LEU A 478 8.03 8.06 18.01
N SER A 479 8.57 6.96 18.56
CA SER A 479 8.14 5.57 18.25
C SER A 479 6.75 5.27 18.81
N LYS A 480 5.74 5.88 18.16
CA LYS A 480 4.35 5.96 18.56
C LYS A 480 3.44 5.70 17.37
N GLY A 481 3.59 4.54 16.73
CA GLY A 481 2.83 4.15 15.53
C GLY A 481 1.30 4.25 15.69
N TRP A 482 0.78 4.16 16.93
CA TRP A 482 -0.64 4.33 17.24
C TRP A 482 -1.23 5.69 16.87
N HIS A 483 -0.42 6.74 16.68
CA HIS A 483 -0.94 8.03 16.18
C HIS A 483 -1.40 7.95 14.72
N PHE A 484 -0.82 7.04 13.94
CA PHE A 484 -1.12 6.88 12.53
C PHE A 484 -2.00 5.67 12.22
N LEU A 485 -1.89 4.62 13.04
CA LEU A 485 -2.59 3.34 12.85
C LEU A 485 -3.46 2.97 14.06
N PRO A 486 -4.38 3.85 14.51
CA PRO A 486 -5.24 3.54 15.64
C PRO A 486 -6.20 2.40 15.29
N GLY A 487 -6.44 1.50 16.25
CA GLY A 487 -7.27 0.29 16.06
C GLY A 487 -6.60 -0.85 15.29
N VAL A 488 -5.31 -0.73 14.95
CA VAL A 488 -4.51 -1.81 14.39
C VAL A 488 -3.70 -2.47 15.50
N ALA A 489 -3.97 -3.75 15.80
CA ALA A 489 -3.32 -4.46 16.91
C ALA A 489 -1.79 -4.41 16.90
N LEU A 490 -1.16 -4.34 15.71
CA LEU A 490 0.29 -4.23 15.55
C LEU A 490 0.88 -2.89 16.00
N ALA A 491 0.07 -1.83 16.03
CA ALA A 491 0.49 -0.48 16.33
C ALA A 491 -0.19 0.13 17.57
N GLU A 492 -1.28 -0.49 18.05
CA GLU A 492 -2.10 -0.04 19.18
C GLU A 492 -1.30 0.26 20.44
N LYS A 493 -1.61 1.40 21.08
CA LYS A 493 -0.94 1.82 22.30
C LYS A 493 -1.15 0.78 23.41
N ASP A 494 -0.06 0.40 24.07
CA ASP A 494 -0.13 -0.43 25.27
C ASP A 494 -0.56 0.42 26.46
N ASP A 495 -1.85 0.37 26.79
CA ASP A 495 -2.43 1.02 27.98
C ASP A 495 -2.46 0.08 29.21
N SER A 496 -1.82 -1.09 29.14
CA SER A 496 -1.87 -2.08 30.20
C SER A 496 -0.70 -1.92 31.20
N GLU A 497 -0.95 -2.21 32.48
CA GLU A 497 0.12 -2.35 33.50
C GLU A 497 0.90 -3.68 33.35
N MET A 498 0.82 -4.32 32.17
CA MET A 498 1.36 -5.66 31.95
C MET A 498 2.88 -5.66 31.75
N VAL A 499 3.44 -6.87 31.70
CA VAL A 499 4.87 -7.09 31.60
C VAL A 499 5.39 -6.50 30.28
N LYS A 500 6.22 -5.47 30.40
CA LYS A 500 6.76 -4.76 29.26
C LYS A 500 7.90 -5.57 28.63
N PRO A 501 8.03 -5.56 27.30
CA PRO A 501 9.22 -6.09 26.67
C PRO A 501 10.46 -5.38 27.22
N LYS A 502 11.60 -6.08 27.27
CA LYS A 502 12.89 -5.43 27.53
C LYS A 502 13.03 -4.28 26.51
N LYS A 503 13.44 -3.08 26.95
CA LYS A 503 13.59 -1.86 26.11
C LYS A 503 14.36 -2.09 24.79
N SER A 504 15.13 -3.18 24.72
CA SER A 504 15.95 -3.61 23.58
C SER A 504 15.21 -4.32 22.44
N GLN A 505 13.87 -4.43 22.47
CA GLN A 505 13.15 -5.19 21.44
C GLN A 505 12.96 -4.46 20.10
N GLY A 506 13.42 -3.22 19.93
CA GLY A 506 13.32 -2.53 18.63
C GLY A 506 11.92 -1.94 18.34
N PRO A 507 11.79 -1.16 17.25
CA PRO A 507 10.53 -0.49 16.87
C PRO A 507 9.48 -1.50 16.38
N SER A 508 8.22 -1.25 16.75
CA SER A 508 7.08 -2.04 16.31
C SER A 508 6.44 -1.46 15.05
N HIS A 509 5.52 -2.22 14.44
CA HIS A 509 4.85 -1.84 13.22
C HIS A 509 4.29 -0.41 13.25
N GLY A 510 4.66 0.40 12.26
CA GLY A 510 4.19 1.78 12.10
C GLY A 510 4.96 2.81 12.93
N ASP A 511 5.90 2.42 13.81
CA ASP A 511 6.73 3.38 14.54
C ASP A 511 7.62 4.21 13.60
N GLU A 512 7.97 3.68 12.44
CA GLU A 512 8.74 4.35 11.40
C GLU A 512 7.98 5.53 10.76
N LEU A 513 6.65 5.57 10.86
CA LEU A 513 5.82 6.65 10.29
C LEU A 513 6.08 8.00 10.96
N ALA A 514 6.32 8.03 12.27
CA ALA A 514 6.60 9.26 13.02
C ALA A 514 7.94 9.92 12.65
N TYR A 515 8.79 9.18 11.95
CA TYR A 515 10.07 9.63 11.41
C TYR A 515 9.97 10.05 9.95
N ILE A 516 8.78 9.96 9.33
CA ILE A 516 8.49 10.51 8.00
C ILE A 516 7.50 11.66 8.09
N PHE A 517 6.45 11.46 8.90
CA PHE A 517 5.31 12.36 9.02
C PHE A 517 5.24 12.98 10.40
N GLU A 518 4.67 14.17 10.45
CA GLU A 518 4.20 14.72 11.71
C GLU A 518 2.84 14.13 12.05
N PRO A 519 2.64 13.61 13.27
CA PRO A 519 1.35 13.11 13.69
C PRO A 519 0.39 14.29 13.89
N LEU A 520 -0.75 14.26 13.21
CA LEU A 520 -1.78 15.28 13.31
C LEU A 520 -3.09 14.71 13.86
N ASP A 521 -3.83 15.51 14.61
CA ASP A 521 -5.19 15.20 15.02
C ASP A 521 -6.21 15.48 13.89
N ALA A 522 -7.50 15.23 14.16
CA ALA A 522 -8.56 15.45 13.18
C ALA A 522 -8.75 16.92 12.76
N ASP A 523 -8.26 17.87 13.58
CA ASP A 523 -8.29 19.30 13.28
C ASP A 523 -7.00 19.76 12.55
N GLY A 524 -6.06 18.86 12.27
CA GLY A 524 -4.78 19.16 11.65
C GLY A 524 -3.74 19.75 12.60
N LYS A 525 -3.93 19.62 13.93
CA LYS A 525 -2.95 20.08 14.92
C LYS A 525 -1.93 19.00 15.21
N SER A 526 -0.67 19.38 15.39
CA SER A 526 0.38 18.46 15.81
C SER A 526 0.03 17.80 17.15
N MET A 527 0.13 16.48 17.16
CA MET A 527 0.06 15.63 18.34
C MET A 527 1.46 15.21 18.84
N GLY A 528 2.52 15.75 18.23
CA GLY A 528 3.89 15.34 18.47
C GLY A 528 4.39 15.75 19.86
N ASP A 529 5.20 14.89 20.47
CA ASP A 529 5.93 15.23 21.69
C ASP A 529 7.19 16.06 21.37
N GLU A 530 7.92 16.41 22.44
CA GLU A 530 9.26 16.97 22.32
C GLU A 530 10.19 16.02 21.56
N VAL A 531 10.71 16.50 20.42
CA VAL A 531 11.62 15.75 19.55
C VAL A 531 13.03 15.80 20.13
N SER A 532 13.54 14.65 20.55
CA SER A 532 14.93 14.55 21.00
C SER A 532 15.91 14.83 19.86
N SER A 533 17.14 15.25 20.17
CA SER A 533 18.16 15.48 19.13
C SER A 533 18.47 14.21 18.32
N THR A 534 18.37 13.05 18.96
CA THR A 534 18.51 11.75 18.30
C THR A 534 17.33 11.48 17.36
N ASP A 535 16.09 11.66 17.82
CA ASP A 535 14.91 11.48 16.99
C ASP A 535 14.90 12.39 15.77
N ALA A 536 15.35 13.65 15.94
CA ALA A 536 15.49 14.59 14.84
C ALA A 536 16.51 14.10 13.78
N ARG A 537 17.65 13.52 14.19
CA ARG A 537 18.64 12.94 13.26
C ARG A 537 18.07 11.74 12.52
N VAL A 538 17.38 10.83 13.21
CA VAL A 538 16.77 9.66 12.58
C VAL A 538 15.69 10.05 11.58
N ARG A 539 14.86 11.04 11.93
CA ARG A 539 13.86 11.63 11.03
C ARG A 539 14.52 12.22 9.79
N ASP A 540 15.57 13.03 9.97
CA ASP A 540 16.29 13.62 8.83
C ASP A 540 16.90 12.56 7.90
N ASN A 541 17.52 11.52 8.48
CA ASN A 541 18.07 10.38 7.74
C ASN A 541 16.99 9.66 6.94
N PHE A 542 15.85 9.34 7.56
CA PHE A 542 14.83 8.52 6.93
C PHE A 542 14.03 9.30 5.87
N VAL A 543 13.62 10.53 6.17
CA VAL A 543 12.99 11.43 5.18
C VAL A 543 13.95 11.70 4.03
N GLY A 544 15.24 11.94 4.33
CA GLY A 544 16.27 12.13 3.31
C GLY A 544 16.43 10.93 2.38
N LEU A 545 16.35 9.70 2.91
CA LEU A 545 16.35 8.48 2.11
C LEU A 545 15.15 8.41 1.15
N ILE A 546 13.93 8.66 1.66
CA ILE A 546 12.70 8.65 0.86
C ILE A 546 12.73 9.74 -0.23
N ALA A 547 13.13 10.96 0.13
CA ALA A 547 13.29 12.06 -0.82
C ALA A 547 14.31 11.69 -1.91
N LYS A 548 15.49 11.18 -1.53
CA LYS A 548 16.52 10.75 -2.48
C LYS A 548 16.01 9.65 -3.42
N PHE A 549 15.23 8.69 -2.90
CA PHE A 549 14.59 7.67 -3.72
C PHE A 549 13.59 8.25 -4.72
N ALA A 550 12.83 9.28 -4.33
CA ALA A 550 11.87 9.97 -5.20
C ALA A 550 12.53 10.88 -6.26
N HIS A 551 13.64 11.54 -5.93
CA HIS A 551 14.40 12.36 -6.87
C HIS A 551 15.12 11.53 -7.95
N GLY A 552 15.47 10.28 -7.64
CA GLY A 552 16.18 9.38 -8.56
C GLY A 552 17.71 9.58 -8.56
N SER A 553 18.43 8.75 -9.32
CA SER A 553 19.90 8.73 -9.34
C SER A 553 20.55 9.81 -10.24
N ASP A 554 19.76 10.59 -10.98
CA ASP A 554 20.27 11.59 -11.92
C ASP A 554 20.20 13.00 -11.33
N LYS A 555 21.30 13.40 -10.70
CA LYS A 555 22.02 14.66 -10.93
C LYS A 555 23.33 14.55 -10.15
N THR A 556 24.43 14.30 -10.85
CA THR A 556 25.74 14.77 -10.37
C THR A 556 25.60 16.28 -10.23
N ASP A 557 25.51 16.76 -9.00
CA ASP A 557 25.59 18.18 -8.67
C ASP A 557 26.93 18.72 -9.20
N ALA A 558 26.88 19.40 -10.34
CA ALA A 558 28.04 20.07 -10.95
C ALA A 558 28.53 21.26 -10.11
N ASN A 559 27.78 21.65 -9.08
CA ASN A 559 28.22 22.57 -8.04
C ASN A 559 28.25 21.81 -6.72
N ASN A 560 29.44 21.66 -6.16
CA ASN A 560 29.79 21.04 -4.87
C ASN A 560 29.14 21.72 -3.64
N ASN A 561 27.98 22.36 -3.79
CA ASN A 561 27.14 22.86 -2.72
C ASN A 561 26.19 21.74 -2.32
N THR A 562 26.53 21.09 -1.21
CA THR A 562 25.80 20.00 -0.56
C THR A 562 24.36 20.40 -0.21
N LEU A 563 23.40 20.20 -1.11
CA LEU A 563 21.99 20.15 -0.72
C LEU A 563 21.70 18.83 0.04
N PHE A 564 22.49 17.79 -0.25
CA PHE A 564 22.45 16.48 0.40
C PHE A 564 23.89 15.99 0.65
N GLY A 565 24.48 16.36 1.79
CA GLY A 565 25.83 15.93 2.22
C GLY A 565 25.97 14.44 2.58
N PHE A 566 25.32 13.54 1.83
CA PHE A 566 25.20 12.11 2.17
C PHE A 566 25.61 11.23 0.98
N ALA A 567 26.66 10.43 1.19
CA ALA A 567 27.43 9.66 0.20
C ALA A 567 26.60 8.95 -0.91
N ASN A 568 27.19 8.87 -2.11
CA ASN A 568 26.66 8.20 -3.30
C ASN A 568 26.54 6.65 -3.20
N ASN A 569 26.69 6.07 -2.00
CA ASN A 569 26.77 4.62 -1.77
C ASN A 569 25.76 4.09 -0.72
N LEU A 570 24.58 4.70 -0.57
CA LEU A 570 23.62 4.35 0.50
C LEU A 570 22.65 3.22 0.17
N LEU A 571 22.48 2.87 -1.10
CA LEU A 571 21.58 1.78 -1.50
C LEU A 571 22.37 0.46 -1.62
N PRO A 572 21.84 -0.66 -1.08
CA PRO A 572 22.40 -1.99 -1.26
C PRO A 572 22.72 -2.30 -2.72
N ARG A 573 23.91 -2.84 -2.99
CA ARG A 573 24.39 -3.19 -4.36
C ARG A 573 24.42 -4.68 -4.63
N SER A 574 24.20 -5.49 -3.59
CA SER A 574 24.13 -6.95 -3.63
C SER A 574 22.80 -7.42 -3.06
N LYS A 575 22.32 -8.58 -3.53
CA LYS A 575 21.10 -9.24 -3.05
C LYS A 575 21.14 -9.66 -1.58
N ASP A 576 22.33 -9.70 -0.98
CA ASP A 576 22.54 -10.05 0.43
C ASP A 576 22.72 -8.82 1.35
N GLN A 577 22.74 -7.62 0.78
CA GLN A 577 22.86 -6.37 1.53
C GLN A 577 21.48 -5.79 1.89
N PHE A 578 21.38 -5.16 3.05
CA PHE A 578 20.21 -4.38 3.44
C PHE A 578 20.64 -3.09 4.16
N LEU A 579 19.76 -2.10 4.16
CA LEU A 579 19.98 -0.83 4.83
C LEU A 579 19.43 -0.88 6.26
N LYS A 580 20.25 -0.54 7.26
CA LYS A 580 19.80 -0.30 8.63
C LYS A 580 19.55 1.19 8.82
N ILE A 581 18.35 1.51 9.28
CA ILE A 581 17.91 2.89 9.51
C ILE A 581 17.85 3.12 11.03
N GLY A 582 18.77 3.94 11.52
CA GLY A 582 18.76 4.45 12.88
C GLY A 582 19.45 5.81 12.96
N GLU A 583 20.21 6.06 14.03
CA GLU A 583 20.98 7.31 14.19
C GLU A 583 21.92 7.59 13.01
N SER A 584 22.38 6.51 12.37
CA SER A 584 23.10 6.55 11.10
C SER A 584 22.46 5.57 10.12
N LEU A 585 22.64 5.84 8.83
CA LEU A 585 22.28 4.93 7.75
C LEU A 585 23.49 4.04 7.45
N THR A 586 23.36 2.74 7.69
CA THR A 586 24.45 1.77 7.46
C THR A 586 24.00 0.62 6.58
N ILE A 587 24.90 0.16 5.71
CA ILE A 587 24.65 -1.06 4.92
C ILE A 587 25.20 -2.25 5.71
N ASP A 588 24.34 -3.21 5.97
CA ASP A 588 24.68 -4.48 6.61
C ASP A 588 24.42 -5.63 5.64
N LYS A 589 24.79 -6.85 6.03
CA LYS A 589 24.64 -8.08 5.23
C LYS A 589 23.88 -9.14 6.02
N ASP A 590 23.44 -10.17 5.30
CA ASP A 590 22.93 -11.39 5.92
C ASP A 590 21.65 -11.13 6.75
N PHE A 591 20.73 -10.32 6.19
CA PHE A 591 19.45 -9.99 6.81
C PHE A 591 18.75 -11.26 7.34
N ARG A 592 18.60 -11.31 8.68
CA ARG A 592 17.93 -12.40 9.42
C ARG A 592 18.36 -13.79 8.90
N PHE A 593 19.65 -13.97 8.61
CA PHE A 593 20.19 -15.03 7.75
C PHE A 593 19.60 -16.42 8.02
N CYS A 594 19.63 -16.86 9.28
CA CYS A 594 19.16 -18.19 9.67
C CYS A 594 17.64 -18.30 9.71
N GLN A 595 16.95 -17.29 10.22
CA GLN A 595 15.51 -17.25 10.31
C GLN A 595 14.87 -17.29 8.91
N ILE A 596 15.38 -16.49 7.97
CA ILE A 596 14.97 -16.54 6.57
C ILE A 596 15.29 -17.90 5.94
N GLY A 597 16.46 -18.48 6.26
CA GLY A 597 16.82 -19.82 5.82
C GLY A 597 15.84 -20.90 6.32
N LEU A 598 15.36 -20.77 7.56
CA LEU A 598 14.41 -21.69 8.17
C LEU A 598 13.02 -21.56 7.53
N TRP A 599 12.47 -20.35 7.48
CA TRP A 599 11.14 -20.11 6.90
C TRP A 599 11.08 -20.41 5.40
N GLY A 600 12.17 -20.19 4.67
CA GLY A 600 12.27 -20.48 3.24
C GLY A 600 12.77 -21.89 2.88
N ASN A 601 13.16 -22.72 3.86
CA ASN A 601 13.87 -23.98 3.64
C ASN A 601 15.08 -23.83 2.69
N MET A 602 15.89 -22.79 2.90
CA MET A 602 17.00 -22.41 2.03
C MET A 602 18.31 -23.09 2.49
N ALA A 603 18.69 -24.18 1.81
CA ALA A 603 19.82 -25.03 2.21
C ALA A 603 21.17 -24.28 2.24
N ASP A 604 21.39 -23.36 1.30
CA ASP A 604 22.58 -22.49 1.24
C ASP A 604 22.74 -21.63 2.49
N ARG A 605 21.64 -21.11 3.03
CA ARG A 605 21.65 -20.36 4.29
C ARG A 605 21.81 -21.27 5.51
N LEU A 606 21.03 -22.35 5.58
CA LEU A 606 21.04 -23.27 6.72
C LEU A 606 22.37 -24.01 6.90
N THR A 607 23.07 -24.31 5.80
CA THR A 607 24.40 -24.96 5.85
C THR A 607 25.56 -23.97 5.98
N GLY A 608 25.28 -22.67 5.89
CA GLY A 608 26.27 -21.61 6.09
C GLY A 608 26.86 -21.61 7.51
N ALA A 609 28.12 -21.17 7.64
CA ALA A 609 28.85 -21.18 8.91
C ALA A 609 28.12 -20.41 10.03
N LEU A 610 27.46 -19.30 9.69
CA LEU A 610 26.67 -18.48 10.63
C LEU A 610 25.55 -19.30 11.29
N CYS A 611 24.78 -20.05 10.51
CA CYS A 611 23.67 -20.85 11.05
C CYS A 611 24.12 -22.16 11.66
N LYS A 612 25.15 -22.81 11.09
CA LYS A 612 25.64 -24.09 11.60
C LYS A 612 26.11 -23.99 13.05
N ASN A 613 26.83 -22.92 13.40
CA ASN A 613 27.30 -22.70 14.77
C ASN A 613 26.13 -22.39 15.71
N PHE A 614 25.28 -21.43 15.32
CA PHE A 614 24.13 -20.99 16.10
C PHE A 614 23.10 -22.11 16.36
N LEU A 615 22.72 -22.85 15.31
CA LEU A 615 21.82 -24.01 15.42
C LEU A 615 22.49 -25.15 16.17
N GLY A 616 23.81 -25.29 16.06
CA GLY A 616 24.56 -26.33 16.73
C GLY A 616 24.61 -26.19 18.25
N ASP A 617 24.73 -24.95 18.71
CA ASP A 617 24.68 -24.60 20.14
C ASP A 617 23.24 -24.72 20.69
N LEU A 618 22.24 -24.41 19.86
CA LEU A 618 20.82 -24.44 20.24
C LEU A 618 20.21 -25.85 20.22
N LEU A 619 20.59 -26.67 19.24
CA LEU A 619 20.04 -28.00 18.97
C LEU A 619 21.18 -29.02 18.98
N ASN A 620 21.18 -29.92 19.96
CA ASN A 620 22.22 -30.96 20.11
C ASN A 620 22.47 -31.71 18.77
N LEU A 621 23.60 -31.41 18.14
CA LEU A 621 23.96 -31.74 16.74
C LEU A 621 24.01 -33.23 16.39
N SER A 622 23.97 -34.13 17.37
CA SER A 622 23.86 -35.58 17.13
C SER A 622 22.58 -35.99 16.39
N GLN A 623 21.58 -35.10 16.31
CA GLN A 623 20.38 -35.28 15.48
C GLN A 623 20.48 -34.67 14.07
N LEU A 624 21.41 -33.74 13.85
CA LEU A 624 21.61 -33.08 12.55
C LEU A 624 22.45 -33.92 11.57
N SER A 625 23.31 -34.82 12.07
CA SER A 625 24.10 -35.76 11.25
C SER A 625 23.26 -36.78 10.47
N ASN A 626 21.98 -36.93 10.78
CA ASN A 626 21.04 -37.81 10.07
C ASN A 626 20.29 -37.12 8.92
N PHE A 627 20.48 -35.81 8.72
CA PHE A 627 19.89 -35.09 7.60
C PHE A 627 20.85 -35.14 6.41
N ASN A 628 20.51 -35.96 5.41
CA ASN A 628 21.25 -36.04 4.17
C ASN A 628 21.23 -34.67 3.47
N ILE A 629 22.36 -33.97 3.54
CA ILE A 629 22.64 -32.78 2.75
C ILE A 629 22.86 -33.28 1.32
N ALA A 630 21.90 -33.05 0.42
CA ALA A 630 22.17 -33.23 -1.01
C ALA A 630 23.30 -32.28 -1.40
N GLN A 631 24.43 -32.84 -1.85
CA GLN A 631 25.58 -32.06 -2.31
C GLN A 631 25.17 -31.09 -3.42
N PRO A 632 25.79 -29.90 -3.50
CA PRO A 632 25.65 -29.08 -4.69
C PRO A 632 26.26 -29.88 -5.85
N LEU A 633 25.50 -30.09 -6.92
CA LEU A 633 26.03 -30.63 -8.17
C LEU A 633 27.01 -29.59 -8.76
N GLY A 634 28.26 -29.66 -8.33
CA GLY A 634 29.41 -29.04 -8.98
C GLY A 634 29.66 -29.72 -10.32
N GLY A 635 29.86 -28.91 -11.35
CA GLY A 635 29.73 -29.31 -12.75
C GLY A 635 30.73 -30.33 -13.27
N GLN A 636 30.31 -31.07 -14.30
CA GLN A 636 31.18 -31.70 -15.28
C GLN A 636 30.60 -31.60 -16.69
N ASN A 637 31.37 -30.92 -17.55
CA ASN A 637 31.59 -31.10 -18.99
C ASN A 637 30.46 -31.62 -19.89
N ALA A 638 30.12 -30.78 -20.87
CA ALA A 638 29.52 -31.18 -22.13
C ALA A 638 30.49 -32.07 -22.95
N GLY A 639 30.02 -33.24 -23.40
CA GLY A 639 30.69 -34.09 -24.39
C GLY A 639 30.04 -35.49 -24.49
N PRO A 640 29.77 -36.05 -25.69
CA PRO A 640 28.77 -37.11 -25.88
C PRO A 640 29.38 -38.51 -26.05
N LEU A 641 28.94 -39.49 -25.25
CA LEU A 641 29.16 -40.93 -25.46
C LEU A 641 27.91 -41.62 -24.85
N GLY A 642 27.06 -42.35 -25.57
CA GLY A 642 27.37 -43.52 -26.39
C GLY A 642 26.90 -44.77 -25.64
N LEU A 643 25.61 -45.12 -25.73
CA LEU A 643 25.04 -46.36 -25.18
C LEU A 643 24.97 -47.44 -26.27
N PRO A 644 25.56 -48.64 -26.09
CA PRO A 644 25.23 -49.80 -26.88
C PRO A 644 24.03 -50.53 -26.25
N GLY A 645 23.11 -50.98 -27.10
CA GLY A 645 21.84 -51.57 -26.71
C GLY A 645 21.90 -53.01 -26.22
N LEU A 646 20.75 -53.49 -25.77
CA LEU A 646 20.36 -54.90 -25.90
C LEU A 646 18.84 -55.02 -25.97
N LEU A 647 18.44 -55.78 -26.99
CA LEU A 647 17.10 -56.08 -27.48
C LEU A 647 16.26 -56.94 -26.52
N GLY A 648 14.94 -56.82 -26.66
CA GLY A 648 13.99 -57.85 -26.21
C GLY A 648 12.52 -57.45 -26.30
N ASN A 649 11.94 -57.60 -27.51
CA ASN A 649 10.55 -57.94 -27.91
C ASN A 649 9.45 -58.06 -26.82
N THR A 650 8.15 -57.78 -27.02
CA THR A 650 7.27 -57.42 -28.15
C THR A 650 5.87 -57.21 -27.55
N GLY A 651 5.06 -56.30 -28.08
CA GLY A 651 3.65 -56.20 -27.71
C GLY A 651 2.95 -54.98 -28.31
N THR A 652 2.51 -55.10 -29.56
CA THR A 652 1.84 -54.09 -30.37
C THR A 652 0.39 -53.83 -29.94
N ARG A 653 0.03 -52.55 -29.76
CA ARG A 653 -1.30 -52.02 -30.15
C ARG A 653 -1.28 -50.50 -30.30
N ALA A 654 -1.70 -50.03 -31.48
CA ALA A 654 -1.76 -48.64 -31.88
C ALA A 654 -2.94 -47.87 -31.23
N PRO A 655 -2.86 -46.54 -31.06
CA PRO A 655 -3.94 -45.71 -30.54
C PRO A 655 -4.83 -45.16 -31.66
N GLN A 656 -6.15 -45.22 -31.44
CA GLN A 656 -7.16 -44.58 -32.28
C GLN A 656 -7.21 -43.07 -32.02
N THR A 657 -7.18 -42.31 -33.11
CA THR A 657 -7.42 -40.88 -33.22
C THR A 657 -8.90 -40.56 -33.08
N GLN A 658 -9.25 -39.63 -32.18
CA GLN A 658 -10.53 -38.90 -32.26
C GLN A 658 -10.27 -37.43 -32.57
N THR A 659 -10.82 -37.01 -33.70
CA THR A 659 -10.81 -35.66 -34.25
C THR A 659 -11.90 -34.82 -33.58
N GLN A 660 -11.52 -33.76 -32.86
CA GLN A 660 -12.46 -32.71 -32.45
C GLN A 660 -12.55 -31.62 -33.52
N LYS A 661 -13.79 -31.39 -33.98
CA LYS A 661 -14.19 -30.39 -34.97
C LYS A 661 -14.07 -28.97 -34.40
N LYS A 662 -13.47 -28.06 -35.17
CA LYS A 662 -13.56 -26.59 -35.00
C LYS A 662 -15.01 -26.10 -35.16
N PRO A 663 -15.51 -25.16 -34.35
CA PRO A 663 -16.71 -24.41 -34.68
C PRO A 663 -16.40 -23.20 -35.59
N GLN A 664 -17.32 -22.95 -36.50
CA GLN A 664 -17.30 -21.94 -37.56
C GLN A 664 -17.40 -20.50 -37.02
N ARG A 665 -16.66 -19.58 -37.65
CA ARG A 665 -16.88 -18.13 -37.57
C ARG A 665 -18.23 -17.78 -38.19
N VAL A 666 -19.12 -17.17 -37.41
CA VAL A 666 -20.27 -16.43 -37.93
C VAL A 666 -19.90 -14.95 -37.93
N THR A 667 -19.78 -14.38 -39.12
CA THR A 667 -19.69 -12.93 -39.37
C THR A 667 -21.08 -12.31 -39.20
N GLN A 668 -21.24 -11.39 -38.24
CA GLN A 668 -22.39 -10.47 -38.21
C GLN A 668 -21.90 -9.03 -38.42
N ALA A 669 -22.64 -8.33 -39.28
CA ALA A 669 -22.42 -6.97 -39.77
C ALA A 669 -22.65 -5.89 -38.68
N PRO A 670 -22.19 -4.64 -38.87
CA PRO A 670 -22.14 -3.63 -37.81
C PRO A 670 -23.52 -3.04 -37.51
N PHE A 671 -23.89 -3.04 -36.23
CA PHE A 671 -25.09 -2.40 -35.71
C PHE A 671 -24.80 -0.92 -35.42
N ARG A 672 -25.47 -0.01 -36.13
CA ARG A 672 -25.48 1.44 -35.85
C ARG A 672 -26.40 1.72 -34.67
N LEU A 673 -25.92 2.46 -33.67
CA LEU A 673 -26.78 3.10 -32.68
C LEU A 673 -27.14 4.52 -33.16
N PRO A 674 -28.43 4.89 -33.19
CA PRO A 674 -28.85 6.29 -33.20
C PRO A 674 -29.02 6.81 -31.77
N PHE A 675 -29.14 8.13 -31.66
CA PHE A 675 -29.52 8.96 -30.50
C PHE A 675 -28.40 9.85 -29.93
N ASP A 676 -28.39 11.07 -30.48
CA ASP A 676 -28.13 12.32 -29.77
C ASP A 676 -29.02 12.44 -28.52
N PHE A 677 -28.43 12.85 -27.39
CA PHE A 677 -28.83 13.99 -26.54
C PHE A 677 -27.75 14.26 -25.49
#